data_AF-A0A8S1UI48-F1
#
_entry.id   AF-A0A8S1UI48-F1
#
_cell.length_a   1.000
_cell.length_b   1.000
_cell.length_c   1.000
_cell.angle_alpha   90.00
_cell.angle_beta   90.00
_cell.angle_gamma   90.00
#
_symmetry.space_group_name_H-M   'P 1'
#
loop_
_entity.id
_entity.type
_entity.pdbx_description
1 polymer ?
#
loop_
_entity_poly.entity_id
_entity_poly.type
_entity_poly.pdbx_seq_one_letter_code
_entity_poly.pdbx_strand_id
1 'polypeptide(L)'
;MQGNQGSQKKDIEIGSCPFSDAMKPPKGHEKYTDKSKCPFQEMQQQPEIKITDGSAEKKKEKKEKQPKGGCPFMSSEKKRNPPLAHLEEQYDTYYISPLNYLLDTRGLWMLAFDSKEVKKGPIKDRRKIFDSYPIYLKSTLFHDDENTKKLRQCEVAQRFFVYDKFREKGNKLLQKQEYEEAIRYYERALGCFRYLEVVEPPEEDSEDEQTIQDTTNLTDKEKKEFEDMKKSAKQYRKEQKEFKKQYKSLMTIYTDENVKYRGVEQIEDEADKEMCNSIMYGLYLNMSVCYMKMSHFDLAKKILDDAGQIQKENSQYLFRYSQAILYDKWSTYKDLIKAKELIEKAINLSNVENIFKQGPGILKLMGLENAKEIYVEHAHKVMEALKKKRQWIIDQIEPVFQRAKEIDEIEQEMIEDGKVPYEEGVTDVIDQEDMIQQQSETQKQFLYRLCMPQLTQEHQEYEIVKEMVNKYYRIIEFYAEQKKYDQVKIAKSELQRLLETVQTMSFFMNQDFINYDNDEQLQELTQKYQINFSDKKYIRRFIRICREQVTELFGQGKFNFEVFEYAMNDYFKKKKEQEERNREEYLKQNPEPVKPKQQSSFLKKTLFSSEFWMQMFVLLLVMAGMYYFNSNSGFIGKLFSLKK
;
A
#
# COMPACT_ATOMS: atom_id res chain seq x y z
N MET A 1 -1.28 62.72 19.97
CA MET A 1 0.15 62.43 19.74
C MET A 1 0.22 61.04 19.12
N GLN A 2 0.42 60.96 17.81
CA GLN A 2 0.52 59.69 17.08
C GLN A 2 1.96 59.18 17.17
N GLY A 3 2.16 58.07 17.89
CA GLY A 3 3.43 57.37 18.01
C GLY A 3 3.48 56.23 17.00
N ASN A 4 4.32 56.42 15.98
CA ASN A 4 4.61 55.45 14.93
C ASN A 4 5.67 54.46 15.46
N GLN A 5 5.27 53.22 15.78
CA GLN A 5 6.23 52.15 16.11
C GLN A 5 6.50 51.31 14.87
N GLY A 6 7.64 51.57 14.24
CA GLY A 6 8.19 50.75 13.18
C GLY A 6 8.74 49.44 13.73
N SER A 7 8.10 48.33 13.37
CA SER A 7 8.62 46.98 13.59
C SER A 7 9.82 46.75 12.67
N GLN A 8 11.01 46.65 13.24
CA GLN A 8 12.22 46.22 12.54
C GLN A 8 12.14 44.70 12.34
N LYS A 9 11.84 44.28 11.10
CA LYS A 9 12.14 42.92 10.65
C LYS A 9 13.65 42.75 10.64
N LYS A 10 14.18 41.86 11.50
CA LYS A 10 15.53 41.33 11.37
C LYS A 10 15.52 40.35 10.20
N ASP A 11 16.10 40.76 9.08
CA ASP A 11 16.42 39.86 7.99
C ASP A 11 17.47 38.86 8.48
N ILE A 12 17.12 37.58 8.49
CA ILE A 12 18.05 36.48 8.72
C ILE A 12 18.90 36.39 7.44
N GLU A 13 20.18 36.75 7.52
CA GLU A 13 21.16 36.54 6.44
C GLU A 13 21.34 35.03 6.21
N ILE A 14 20.52 34.46 5.33
CA ILE A 14 20.73 33.12 4.79
C ILE A 14 21.84 33.24 3.74
N GLY A 15 22.96 32.54 4.00
CA GLY A 15 24.14 32.53 3.14
C GLY A 15 23.78 32.39 1.66
N SER A 16 24.28 33.33 0.86
CA SER A 16 24.13 33.35 -0.58
C SER A 16 24.60 32.02 -1.19
N CYS A 17 23.73 31.38 -1.97
CA CYS A 17 24.04 30.17 -2.70
C CYS A 17 25.02 30.54 -3.84
N PRO A 18 26.17 29.85 -4.00
CA PRO A 18 27.22 30.25 -4.95
C PRO A 18 26.88 30.04 -6.45
N PHE A 19 25.60 29.89 -6.81
CA PHE A 19 25.17 29.53 -8.17
C PHE A 19 24.16 30.51 -8.81
N SER A 20 23.97 31.72 -8.28
CA SER A 20 23.05 32.72 -8.85
C SER A 20 23.69 33.70 -9.84
N ASP A 21 24.68 33.28 -10.62
CA ASP A 21 25.13 34.06 -11.78
C ASP A 21 24.20 33.81 -12.96
N ALA A 22 23.34 34.80 -13.23
CA ALA A 22 22.49 34.86 -14.41
C ALA A 22 23.28 34.53 -15.68
N MET A 23 22.78 33.58 -16.48
CA MET A 23 23.39 33.14 -17.74
C MET A 23 23.68 34.34 -18.66
N LYS A 24 24.94 34.79 -18.66
CA LYS A 24 25.44 35.70 -19.68
C LYS A 24 25.46 34.95 -21.02
N PRO A 25 25.02 35.58 -22.12
CA PRO A 25 25.11 34.95 -23.43
C PRO A 25 26.56 34.54 -23.73
N PRO A 26 26.79 33.39 -24.40
CA PRO A 26 28.13 32.90 -24.67
C PRO A 26 28.98 33.93 -25.42
N LYS A 27 30.26 34.04 -25.05
CA LYS A 27 31.24 34.94 -25.69
C LYS A 27 31.25 34.68 -27.20
N GLY A 28 30.97 35.72 -28.00
CA GLY A 28 30.91 35.65 -29.46
C GLY A 28 29.58 36.07 -30.08
N HIS A 29 28.51 36.18 -29.29
CA HIS A 29 27.19 36.63 -29.76
C HIS A 29 27.00 38.15 -29.80
N GLU A 30 27.97 38.92 -29.32
CA GLU A 30 27.96 40.40 -29.30
C GLU A 30 28.01 41.04 -30.70
N LYS A 31 28.38 40.26 -31.73
CA LYS A 31 28.55 40.75 -33.11
C LYS A 31 27.25 40.80 -33.94
N TYR A 32 26.14 40.28 -33.41
CA TYR A 32 24.85 40.34 -34.10
C TYR A 32 24.15 41.66 -33.77
N THR A 33 24.26 42.64 -34.67
CA THR A 33 23.54 43.92 -34.59
C THR A 33 22.03 43.76 -34.75
N ASP A 34 21.60 42.68 -35.41
CA ASP A 34 20.20 42.33 -35.64
C ASP A 34 19.84 41.08 -34.83
N LYS A 35 19.13 41.28 -33.71
CA LYS A 35 18.79 40.21 -32.75
C LYS A 35 18.01 39.07 -33.42
N SER A 36 17.20 39.40 -34.44
CA SER A 36 16.38 38.44 -35.18
C SER A 36 17.15 37.39 -35.98
N LYS A 37 18.44 37.60 -36.26
CA LYS A 37 19.30 36.67 -37.02
C LYS A 37 20.25 35.88 -36.14
N CYS A 38 20.13 36.01 -34.81
CA CYS A 38 20.94 35.24 -33.89
C CYS A 38 20.41 33.79 -33.85
N PRO A 39 21.23 32.78 -34.21
CA PRO A 39 20.80 31.38 -34.19
C PRO A 39 20.30 30.91 -32.82
N PHE A 40 20.75 31.58 -31.75
CA PHE A 40 20.30 31.34 -30.38
C PHE A 40 18.85 31.78 -30.13
N GLN A 41 18.37 32.85 -30.78
CA GLN A 41 16.98 33.32 -30.64
C GLN A 41 15.99 32.54 -31.52
N GLU A 42 16.40 32.05 -32.69
CA GLU A 42 15.56 31.14 -33.50
C GLU A 42 15.27 29.82 -32.76
N MET A 43 16.20 29.36 -31.90
CA MET A 43 15.98 28.18 -31.08
C MET A 43 14.97 28.38 -29.95
N GLN A 44 14.75 29.61 -29.48
CA GLN A 44 13.79 29.93 -28.40
C GLN A 44 12.38 30.24 -28.92
N GLN A 45 12.18 30.39 -30.24
CA GLN A 45 10.90 30.79 -30.84
C GLN A 45 10.16 29.66 -31.55
N GLN A 46 10.40 28.38 -31.20
CA GLN A 46 9.54 27.31 -31.70
C GLN A 46 8.13 27.45 -31.10
N PRO A 47 7.07 27.52 -31.93
CA PRO A 47 5.71 27.71 -31.43
C PRO A 47 5.27 26.50 -30.62
N GLU A 48 4.66 26.77 -29.46
CA GLU A 48 4.01 25.79 -28.61
C GLU A 48 3.07 24.89 -29.45
N ILE A 49 3.37 23.59 -29.45
CA ILE A 49 2.51 22.58 -30.06
C ILE A 49 1.25 22.50 -29.21
N LYS A 50 0.19 23.18 -29.65
CA LYS A 50 -1.16 22.98 -29.11
C LYS A 50 -1.60 21.55 -29.41
N ILE A 51 -1.64 20.71 -28.37
CA ILE A 51 -2.23 19.37 -28.41
C ILE A 51 -3.75 19.57 -28.42
N THR A 52 -4.37 19.43 -29.59
CA THR A 52 -5.82 19.26 -29.70
C THR A 52 -6.13 17.77 -29.71
N ASP A 53 -6.82 17.32 -28.65
CA ASP A 53 -7.42 15.98 -28.58
C ASP A 53 -8.53 15.86 -29.62
N GLY A 54 -8.32 14.97 -30.60
CA GLY A 54 -9.28 14.69 -31.67
C GLY A 54 -8.99 13.34 -32.30
N SER A 55 -9.74 12.33 -31.84
CA SER A 55 -9.70 10.96 -32.33
C SER A 55 -10.31 10.83 -33.72
N ALA A 56 -9.50 10.39 -34.68
CA ALA A 56 -9.95 9.76 -35.93
C ALA A 56 -8.84 8.84 -36.46
N GLU A 57 -8.88 7.57 -36.06
CA GLU A 57 -7.96 6.54 -36.57
C GLU A 57 -8.23 6.25 -38.05
N LYS A 58 -7.42 6.84 -38.94
CA LYS A 58 -7.26 6.33 -40.31
C LYS A 58 -6.37 5.10 -40.30
N LYS A 59 -6.95 3.91 -40.57
CA LYS A 59 -6.25 2.67 -40.91
C LYS A 59 -5.28 2.92 -42.08
N LYS A 60 -3.98 3.01 -41.80
CA LYS A 60 -2.93 3.00 -42.83
C LYS A 60 -2.56 1.55 -43.17
N GLU A 61 -2.63 1.23 -44.47
CA GLU A 61 -2.15 -0.03 -45.04
C GLU A 61 -0.69 -0.30 -44.67
N LYS A 62 -0.43 -1.50 -44.15
CA LYS A 62 0.91 -1.99 -43.83
C LYS A 62 1.65 -2.30 -45.13
N LYS A 63 2.55 -1.39 -45.57
CA LYS A 63 3.64 -1.77 -46.47
C LYS A 63 4.59 -2.71 -45.72
N GLU A 64 4.77 -3.92 -46.23
CA GLU A 64 5.80 -4.87 -45.77
C GLU A 64 7.17 -4.22 -45.84
N LYS A 65 7.80 -4.01 -44.69
CA LYS A 65 9.16 -3.49 -44.60
C LYS A 65 10.13 -4.66 -44.65
N GLN A 66 10.99 -4.66 -45.66
CA GLN A 66 12.15 -5.57 -45.72
C GLN A 66 12.98 -5.47 -44.43
N PRO A 67 13.53 -6.59 -43.92
CA PRO A 67 14.32 -6.61 -42.70
C PRO A 67 15.62 -5.84 -42.91
N LYS A 68 15.70 -4.62 -42.36
CA LYS A 68 16.97 -3.90 -42.29
C LYS A 68 17.83 -4.60 -41.23
N GLY A 69 18.87 -5.30 -41.66
CA GLY A 69 19.87 -5.95 -40.80
C GLY A 69 20.73 -4.93 -40.03
N GLY A 70 20.12 -4.18 -39.11
CA GLY A 70 20.84 -3.34 -38.16
C GLY A 70 21.41 -4.18 -37.02
N CYS A 71 22.58 -3.79 -36.51
CA CYS A 71 23.18 -4.37 -35.32
C CYS A 71 22.15 -4.40 -34.16
N PRO A 72 21.87 -5.56 -33.52
CA PRO A 72 20.86 -5.67 -32.47
C PRO A 72 21.12 -4.76 -31.25
N PHE A 73 22.35 -4.26 -31.12
CA PHE A 73 22.80 -3.34 -30.07
C PHE A 73 22.52 -1.85 -30.36
N MET A 74 22.23 -1.46 -31.62
CA MET A 74 21.88 -0.08 -31.95
C MET A 74 20.40 0.15 -31.64
N SER A 75 20.11 0.76 -30.50
CA SER A 75 18.76 0.99 -30.03
C SER A 75 17.97 1.84 -31.02
N SER A 76 16.91 1.27 -31.58
CA SER A 76 15.90 2.10 -32.25
C SER A 76 15.31 3.10 -31.25
N GLU A 77 14.77 4.23 -31.69
CA GLU A 77 14.13 5.21 -30.79
C GLU A 77 13.05 4.60 -29.86
N LYS A 78 12.54 3.42 -30.22
CA LYS A 78 11.55 2.65 -29.46
C LYS A 78 12.14 1.93 -28.23
N LYS A 79 13.46 1.84 -28.13
CA LYS A 79 14.18 1.19 -27.01
C LYS A 79 14.63 2.18 -25.94
N ARG A 80 14.29 3.47 -26.05
CA ARG A 80 14.72 4.48 -25.06
C ARG A 80 14.20 4.15 -23.67
N ASN A 81 15.07 4.29 -22.69
CA ASN A 81 14.69 4.23 -21.28
C ASN A 81 13.79 5.43 -20.93
N PRO A 82 13.07 5.36 -19.80
CA PRO A 82 12.25 6.46 -19.33
C PRO A 82 13.11 7.72 -19.14
N PRO A 83 12.71 8.86 -19.72
CA PRO A 83 13.50 10.07 -19.61
C PRO A 83 13.60 10.54 -18.15
N LEU A 84 14.66 11.29 -17.85
CA LEU A 84 14.73 12.06 -16.62
C LEU A 84 13.74 13.22 -16.73
N ALA A 85 12.65 13.13 -15.96
CA ALA A 85 11.57 14.10 -15.99
C ALA A 85 11.00 14.29 -14.60
N HIS A 86 10.50 15.49 -14.34
CA HIS A 86 9.72 15.81 -13.15
C HIS A 86 8.41 15.02 -13.12
N LEU A 87 7.91 14.79 -11.91
CA LEU A 87 6.67 14.08 -11.66
C LEU A 87 5.64 15.04 -11.04
N GLU A 88 4.42 14.54 -10.85
CA GLU A 88 3.39 15.26 -10.12
C GLU A 88 3.43 14.83 -8.65
N GLU A 89 3.25 15.78 -7.73
CA GLU A 89 3.17 15.49 -6.30
C GLU A 89 1.82 14.85 -5.97
N GLN A 90 1.85 13.64 -5.40
CA GLN A 90 0.65 12.86 -5.08
C GLN A 90 0.86 12.12 -3.76
N TYR A 91 -0.20 11.74 -3.08
CA TYR A 91 -0.09 10.83 -1.94
C TYR A 91 0.20 9.42 -2.42
N ASP A 92 1.08 8.72 -1.71
CA ASP A 92 1.24 7.29 -1.88
C ASP A 92 -0.11 6.56 -1.76
N THR A 93 -0.32 5.67 -2.72
CA THR A 93 -1.44 4.72 -2.76
C THR A 93 -0.86 3.33 -2.88
N TYR A 94 -1.49 2.35 -2.23
CA TYR A 94 -1.04 0.97 -2.37
C TYR A 94 -1.26 0.46 -3.81
N TYR A 95 -0.25 -0.21 -4.36
CA TYR A 95 -0.35 -0.87 -5.66
C TYR A 95 -1.21 -2.12 -5.55
N ILE A 96 -2.38 -2.09 -6.18
CA ILE A 96 -3.26 -3.26 -6.27
C ILE A 96 -2.86 -4.04 -7.53
N SER A 97 -2.12 -5.13 -7.33
CA SER A 97 -1.78 -6.01 -8.45
C SER A 97 -3.07 -6.56 -9.08
N PRO A 98 -3.16 -6.63 -10.41
CA PRO A 98 -4.25 -7.34 -11.09
C PRO A 98 -4.34 -8.82 -10.70
N LEU A 99 -3.31 -9.37 -10.05
CA LEU A 99 -3.22 -10.74 -9.57
C LEU A 99 -3.42 -10.84 -8.05
N ASN A 100 -3.83 -9.75 -7.38
CA ASN A 100 -4.01 -9.71 -5.92
C ASN A 100 -5.02 -10.76 -5.44
N TYR A 101 -6.08 -11.03 -6.21
CA TYR A 101 -7.06 -12.07 -5.90
C TYR A 101 -6.48 -13.50 -5.85
N LEU A 102 -5.35 -13.75 -6.52
CA LEU A 102 -4.62 -15.02 -6.44
C LEU A 102 -3.61 -15.06 -5.29
N LEU A 103 -3.18 -13.88 -4.83
CA LEU A 103 -2.17 -13.72 -3.79
C LEU A 103 -2.80 -13.57 -2.39
N ASP A 104 -4.00 -13.01 -2.30
CA ASP A 104 -4.73 -12.85 -1.05
C ASP A 104 -5.50 -14.13 -0.70
N THR A 105 -5.34 -14.58 0.55
CA THR A 105 -6.07 -15.72 1.09
C THR A 105 -7.57 -15.46 1.23
N ARG A 106 -8.02 -14.20 1.32
CA ARG A 106 -9.41 -13.84 1.65
C ARG A 106 -10.47 -14.47 0.73
N GLY A 107 -10.17 -14.63 -0.56
CA GLY A 107 -11.09 -15.26 -1.52
C GLY A 107 -11.19 -16.79 -1.39
N LEU A 108 -10.10 -17.46 -1.00
CA LEU A 108 -10.05 -18.93 -0.93
C LEU A 108 -10.66 -19.52 0.34
N TRP A 109 -10.77 -18.75 1.43
CA TRP A 109 -11.37 -19.24 2.68
C TRP A 109 -12.82 -19.69 2.51
N MET A 110 -13.54 -19.19 1.48
CA MET A 110 -14.89 -19.67 1.18
C MET A 110 -14.94 -21.01 0.44
N LEU A 111 -13.83 -21.45 -0.16
CA LEU A 111 -13.75 -22.68 -0.97
C LEU A 111 -12.94 -23.80 -0.29
N ALA A 112 -11.98 -23.45 0.57
CA ALA A 112 -11.12 -24.38 1.28
C ALA A 112 -11.80 -24.97 2.53
N PHE A 113 -12.85 -25.76 2.33
CA PHE A 113 -13.45 -26.63 3.35
C PHE A 113 -12.66 -27.94 3.57
N ASP A 114 -11.42 -28.02 3.08
CA ASP A 114 -10.63 -29.24 3.24
C ASP A 114 -10.01 -29.29 4.65
N SER A 115 -10.69 -30.00 5.55
CA SER A 115 -10.40 -30.18 6.98
C SER A 115 -8.94 -30.57 7.31
N LYS A 116 -8.16 -31.05 6.34
CA LYS A 116 -6.76 -31.43 6.51
C LYS A 116 -5.83 -30.22 6.68
N GLU A 117 -6.10 -29.08 6.04
CA GLU A 117 -5.21 -27.91 6.15
C GLU A 117 -5.35 -27.16 7.47
N VAL A 118 -6.52 -27.23 8.12
CA VAL A 118 -6.79 -26.63 9.43
C VAL A 118 -5.83 -27.16 10.51
N LYS A 119 -5.31 -28.38 10.34
CA LYS A 119 -4.39 -29.01 11.29
C LYS A 119 -3.00 -28.39 11.31
N LYS A 120 -2.59 -27.63 10.28
CA LYS A 120 -1.24 -27.02 10.17
C LYS A 120 -1.12 -25.64 10.83
N GLY A 121 -2.09 -25.23 11.63
CA GLY A 121 -2.10 -23.93 12.30
C GLY A 121 -2.50 -22.76 11.38
N PRO A 122 -2.52 -21.52 11.91
CA PRO A 122 -2.99 -20.35 11.20
C PRO A 122 -2.12 -20.06 9.96
N ILE A 123 -2.76 -19.80 8.82
CA ILE A 123 -2.08 -19.54 7.53
C ILE A 123 -1.10 -18.36 7.64
N LYS A 124 -1.42 -17.34 8.43
CA LYS A 124 -0.55 -16.17 8.65
C LYS A 124 0.85 -16.56 9.15
N ASP A 125 0.96 -17.60 9.96
CA ASP A 125 2.26 -18.04 10.48
C ASP A 125 3.09 -18.80 9.45
N ARG A 126 2.43 -19.41 8.46
CA ARG A 126 3.08 -20.18 7.37
C ARG A 126 3.41 -19.34 6.14
N ARG A 127 3.12 -18.03 6.16
CA ARG A 127 3.31 -17.11 5.03
C ARG A 127 4.21 -15.91 5.39
N LYS A 128 4.98 -15.97 6.48
CA LYS A 128 5.75 -14.81 6.94
C LYS A 128 6.79 -14.40 5.92
N ILE A 129 7.52 -15.36 5.36
CA ILE A 129 8.53 -15.09 4.33
C ILE A 129 7.83 -14.68 3.03
N PHE A 130 6.79 -15.41 2.64
CA PHE A 130 6.03 -15.13 1.43
C PHE A 130 5.45 -13.72 1.45
N ASP A 131 4.79 -13.33 2.53
CA ASP A 131 4.15 -12.02 2.69
C ASP A 131 5.19 -10.89 2.73
N SER A 132 6.42 -11.16 3.18
CA SER A 132 7.53 -10.20 3.13
C SER A 132 8.00 -9.86 1.71
N TYR A 133 7.80 -10.76 0.73
CA TYR A 133 8.23 -10.49 -0.64
C TYR A 133 7.46 -9.32 -1.28
N PRO A 134 8.13 -8.48 -2.08
CA PRO A 134 7.47 -7.41 -2.79
C PRO A 134 6.52 -7.96 -3.86
N ILE A 135 5.48 -7.19 -4.16
CA ILE A 135 4.39 -7.60 -5.05
C ILE A 135 4.86 -7.89 -6.49
N TYR A 136 5.88 -7.17 -6.99
CA TYR A 136 6.46 -7.47 -8.31
C TYR A 136 7.12 -8.84 -8.38
N LEU A 137 7.72 -9.30 -7.27
CA LEU A 137 8.33 -10.62 -7.17
C LEU A 137 7.24 -11.70 -7.02
N LYS A 138 6.21 -11.44 -6.22
CA LYS A 138 5.04 -12.32 -6.10
C LYS A 138 4.34 -12.56 -7.44
N SER A 139 4.25 -11.53 -8.28
CA SER A 139 3.62 -11.63 -9.61
C SER A 139 4.35 -12.60 -10.55
N THR A 140 5.63 -12.91 -10.31
CA THR A 140 6.40 -13.88 -11.11
C THR A 140 5.90 -15.33 -11.01
N LEU A 141 5.12 -15.66 -9.96
CA LEU A 141 4.45 -16.96 -9.82
C LEU A 141 3.48 -17.25 -10.97
N PHE A 142 2.92 -16.20 -11.56
CA PHE A 142 1.91 -16.30 -12.60
C PHE A 142 2.48 -16.14 -14.02
N HIS A 143 3.81 -16.04 -14.13
CA HIS A 143 4.53 -16.05 -15.40
C HIS A 143 4.98 -17.47 -15.77
N ASP A 144 4.19 -18.48 -15.37
CA ASP A 144 4.57 -19.88 -15.44
C ASP A 144 4.12 -20.57 -16.73
N ASP A 145 4.27 -19.90 -17.87
CA ASP A 145 4.10 -20.54 -19.17
C ASP A 145 5.25 -21.52 -19.44
N GLU A 146 4.98 -22.61 -20.16
CA GLU A 146 5.99 -23.65 -20.47
C GLU A 146 7.26 -23.06 -21.09
N ASN A 147 7.13 -21.97 -21.84
CA ASN A 147 8.26 -21.27 -22.43
C ASN A 147 9.11 -20.57 -21.38
N THR A 148 8.51 -19.96 -20.35
CA THR A 148 9.25 -19.29 -19.28
C THR A 148 9.96 -20.29 -18.36
N LYS A 149 9.37 -21.47 -18.09
CA LYS A 149 10.08 -22.55 -17.39
C LYS A 149 11.34 -23.00 -18.13
N LYS A 150 11.21 -23.28 -19.42
CA LYS A 150 12.35 -23.65 -20.28
C LYS A 150 13.39 -22.52 -20.32
N LEU A 151 12.94 -21.28 -20.46
CA LEU A 151 13.81 -20.10 -20.47
C LEU A 151 14.62 -19.96 -19.18
N ARG A 152 14.00 -20.19 -18.01
CA ARG A 152 14.67 -20.15 -16.70
C ARG A 152 15.71 -21.25 -16.52
N GLN A 153 15.72 -22.29 -17.37
CA GLN A 153 16.74 -23.34 -17.40
C GLN A 153 17.84 -23.07 -18.42
N CYS A 154 17.62 -22.17 -19.37
CA CYS A 154 18.62 -21.78 -20.37
C CYS A 154 19.78 -20.98 -19.76
N GLU A 155 20.87 -20.85 -20.50
CA GLU A 155 21.99 -19.96 -20.18
C GLU A 155 21.57 -18.48 -20.17
N VAL A 156 22.31 -17.64 -19.44
CA VAL A 156 22.03 -16.21 -19.26
C VAL A 156 21.95 -15.47 -20.60
N ALA A 157 22.82 -15.82 -21.55
CA ALA A 157 22.81 -15.25 -22.90
C ALA A 157 21.47 -15.45 -23.62
N GLN A 158 20.82 -16.60 -23.46
CA GLN A 158 19.51 -16.87 -24.08
C GLN A 158 18.39 -16.11 -23.37
N ARG A 159 18.46 -16.03 -22.03
CA ARG A 159 17.51 -15.24 -21.21
C ARG A 159 17.54 -13.77 -21.59
N PHE A 160 18.73 -13.23 -21.89
CA PHE A 160 18.92 -11.84 -22.31
C PHE A 160 18.08 -11.44 -23.53
N PHE A 161 17.98 -12.28 -24.56
CA PHE A 161 17.20 -11.95 -25.76
C PHE A 161 15.70 -11.84 -25.47
N VAL A 162 15.18 -12.70 -24.59
CA VAL A 162 13.77 -12.64 -24.18
C VAL A 162 13.51 -11.44 -23.27
N TYR A 163 14.43 -11.19 -22.33
CA TYR A 163 14.43 -10.00 -21.51
C TYR A 163 14.39 -8.71 -22.35
N ASP A 164 15.27 -8.54 -23.33
CA ASP A 164 15.34 -7.32 -24.14
C ASP A 164 14.01 -7.05 -24.87
N LYS A 165 13.37 -8.11 -25.35
CA LYS A 165 12.05 -8.04 -25.99
C LYS A 165 10.96 -7.59 -25.01
N PHE A 166 10.94 -8.08 -23.78
CA PHE A 166 9.98 -7.64 -22.77
C PHE A 166 10.25 -6.21 -22.32
N ARG A 167 11.52 -5.84 -22.09
CA ARG A 167 11.91 -4.47 -21.78
C ARG A 167 11.50 -3.49 -22.88
N GLU A 168 11.74 -3.80 -24.15
CA GLU A 168 11.35 -2.92 -25.26
C GLU A 168 9.83 -2.70 -25.31
N LYS A 169 9.04 -3.77 -25.06
CA LYS A 169 7.58 -3.64 -24.96
C LYS A 169 7.17 -2.77 -23.77
N GLY A 170 7.79 -2.96 -22.61
CA GLY A 170 7.57 -2.14 -21.42
C GLY A 170 7.87 -0.66 -21.70
N ASN A 171 9.05 -0.36 -22.26
CA ASN A 171 9.45 1.01 -22.60
C ASN A 171 8.48 1.66 -23.58
N LYS A 172 7.99 0.92 -24.58
CA LYS A 172 6.99 1.41 -25.53
C LYS A 172 5.65 1.74 -24.86
N LEU A 173 5.21 0.93 -23.89
CA LEU A 173 3.96 1.18 -23.16
C LEU A 173 4.10 2.34 -22.19
N LEU A 174 5.26 2.47 -21.54
CA LEU A 174 5.59 3.61 -20.71
C LEU A 174 5.53 4.92 -21.49
N GLN A 175 6.08 4.96 -22.72
CA GLN A 175 5.99 6.14 -23.59
C GLN A 175 4.55 6.51 -23.98
N LYS A 176 3.64 5.53 -23.97
CA LYS A 176 2.21 5.72 -24.18
C LYS A 176 1.43 6.05 -22.90
N GLN A 177 2.11 6.14 -21.76
CA GLN A 177 1.50 6.32 -20.44
C GLN A 177 0.60 5.16 -19.99
N GLU A 178 0.79 3.97 -20.58
CA GLU A 178 0.12 2.72 -20.17
C GLU A 178 0.96 2.01 -19.08
N TYR A 179 1.09 2.67 -17.91
CA TYR A 179 2.05 2.27 -16.86
C TYR A 179 1.79 0.88 -16.26
N GLU A 180 0.52 0.50 -16.05
CA GLU A 180 0.14 -0.82 -15.51
C GLU A 180 0.62 -1.97 -16.41
N GLU A 181 0.38 -1.84 -17.72
CA GLU A 181 0.82 -2.86 -18.67
C GLU A 181 2.34 -2.83 -18.83
N ALA A 182 2.98 -1.65 -18.77
CA ALA A 182 4.43 -1.56 -18.76
C ALA A 182 5.06 -2.32 -17.58
N ILE A 183 4.50 -2.15 -16.37
CA ILE A 183 4.93 -2.89 -15.17
C ILE A 183 4.86 -4.40 -15.39
N ARG A 184 3.75 -4.93 -15.93
CA ARG A 184 3.62 -6.37 -16.21
C ARG A 184 4.71 -6.88 -17.15
N TYR A 185 5.07 -6.12 -18.17
CA TYR A 185 6.18 -6.51 -19.05
C TYR A 185 7.54 -6.45 -18.35
N TYR A 186 7.76 -5.48 -17.48
CA TYR A 186 8.99 -5.43 -16.67
C TYR A 186 9.04 -6.55 -15.62
N GLU A 187 7.93 -6.92 -14.99
CA GLU A 187 7.85 -8.05 -14.06
C GLU A 187 8.11 -9.39 -14.78
N ARG A 188 7.66 -9.54 -16.05
CA ARG A 188 8.03 -10.70 -16.89
C ARG A 188 9.51 -10.71 -17.23
N ALA A 189 10.06 -9.55 -17.55
CA ALA A 189 11.48 -9.38 -17.82
C ALA A 189 12.33 -9.72 -16.59
N LEU A 190 11.89 -9.30 -15.40
CA LEU A 190 12.49 -9.64 -14.11
C LEU A 190 12.40 -11.14 -13.83
N GLY A 191 11.23 -11.75 -14.11
CA GLY A 191 10.95 -13.17 -13.95
C GLY A 191 11.84 -14.13 -14.76
N CYS A 192 12.66 -13.60 -15.67
CA CYS A 192 13.72 -14.34 -16.36
C CYS A 192 14.94 -14.60 -15.46
N PHE A 193 15.19 -13.75 -14.46
CA PHE A 193 16.38 -13.76 -13.61
C PHE A 193 16.07 -13.93 -12.12
N ARG A 194 15.00 -13.31 -11.64
CA ARG A 194 14.51 -13.41 -10.25
C ARG A 194 13.04 -13.76 -10.26
N TYR A 195 12.68 -14.88 -9.63
CA TYR A 195 11.31 -15.36 -9.59
C TYR A 195 11.04 -16.21 -8.35
N LEU A 196 9.75 -16.38 -8.07
CA LEU A 196 9.25 -17.36 -7.11
C LEU A 196 8.81 -18.60 -7.87
N GLU A 197 9.19 -19.77 -7.37
CA GLU A 197 8.86 -21.07 -7.90
C GLU A 197 7.94 -21.81 -6.93
N VAL A 198 6.83 -22.36 -7.44
CA VAL A 198 5.99 -23.26 -6.65
C VAL A 198 6.62 -24.64 -6.65
N VAL A 199 7.01 -25.11 -5.47
CA VAL A 199 7.46 -26.48 -5.27
C VAL A 199 6.23 -27.31 -4.96
N GLU A 200 5.89 -28.15 -5.93
CA GLU A 200 4.82 -29.11 -5.75
C GLU A 200 5.28 -30.12 -4.68
N PRO A 201 4.47 -30.38 -3.64
CA PRO A 201 4.74 -31.51 -2.77
C PRO A 201 4.80 -32.76 -3.67
N PRO A 202 5.69 -33.72 -3.37
CA PRO A 202 5.67 -34.99 -4.09
C PRO A 202 4.22 -35.47 -4.08
N GLU A 203 3.68 -35.82 -5.26
CA GLU A 203 2.38 -36.46 -5.31
C GLU A 203 2.53 -37.69 -4.42
N GLU A 204 1.99 -37.62 -3.20
CA GLU A 204 1.77 -38.81 -2.39
C GLU A 204 0.87 -39.64 -3.28
N ASP A 205 1.49 -40.57 -4.03
CA ASP A 205 0.83 -41.63 -4.77
C ASP A 205 0.00 -42.33 -3.72
N SER A 206 -1.21 -41.83 -3.49
CA SER A 206 -2.03 -42.24 -2.36
C SER A 206 -2.27 -43.73 -2.55
N GLU A 207 -1.51 -44.54 -1.82
CA GLU A 207 -1.53 -46.01 -1.82
C GLU A 207 -2.88 -46.55 -1.29
N ASP A 208 -3.91 -45.70 -1.19
CA ASP A 208 -5.27 -46.00 -0.76
C ASP A 208 -6.11 -46.75 -1.82
N GLU A 209 -5.48 -47.52 -2.72
CA GLU A 209 -6.21 -48.51 -3.53
C GLU A 209 -6.33 -49.89 -2.86
N GLN A 210 -5.84 -50.07 -1.62
CA GLN A 210 -5.94 -51.35 -0.91
C GLN A 210 -6.50 -51.25 0.51
N THR A 211 -7.63 -50.56 0.69
CA THR A 211 -8.59 -51.07 1.69
C THR A 211 -9.32 -52.25 1.04
N ILE A 212 -8.68 -53.43 1.03
CA ILE A 212 -9.33 -54.70 0.73
C ILE A 212 -10.32 -54.94 1.86
N GLN A 213 -11.55 -54.43 1.70
CA GLN A 213 -12.65 -54.91 2.52
C GLN A 213 -12.98 -56.32 2.03
N ASP A 214 -12.91 -57.30 2.92
CA ASP A 214 -13.27 -58.70 2.63
C ASP A 214 -14.71 -58.77 2.14
N THR A 215 -14.90 -58.81 0.81
CA THR A 215 -16.21 -58.93 0.16
C THR A 215 -16.74 -60.37 0.15
N THR A 216 -16.18 -61.26 0.98
CA THR A 216 -16.45 -62.71 0.94
C THR A 216 -17.89 -63.09 1.28
N ASN A 217 -18.66 -62.20 1.93
CA ASN A 217 -20.03 -62.44 2.36
C ASN A 217 -21.12 -61.67 1.59
N LEU A 218 -20.77 -60.95 0.51
CA LEU A 218 -21.75 -60.16 -0.27
C LEU A 218 -22.44 -61.02 -1.34
N THR A 219 -23.74 -60.79 -1.53
CA THR A 219 -24.53 -61.38 -2.63
C THR A 219 -24.07 -60.84 -3.99
N ASP A 220 -24.34 -61.57 -5.07
CA ASP A 220 -23.91 -61.17 -6.43
C ASP A 220 -24.48 -59.80 -6.86
N LYS A 221 -25.65 -59.43 -6.34
CA LYS A 221 -26.25 -58.11 -6.57
C LYS A 221 -25.46 -57.00 -5.88
N GLU A 222 -25.07 -57.20 -4.62
CA GLU A 222 -24.28 -56.23 -3.85
C GLU A 222 -22.87 -56.07 -4.42
N LYS A 223 -22.27 -57.14 -4.94
CA LYS A 223 -20.98 -57.07 -5.66
C LYS A 223 -21.06 -56.16 -6.89
N LYS A 224 -22.14 -56.27 -7.68
CA LYS A 224 -22.34 -55.42 -8.86
C LYS A 224 -22.55 -53.95 -8.48
N GLU A 225 -23.39 -53.67 -7.48
CA GLU A 225 -23.59 -52.31 -6.97
C GLU A 225 -22.28 -51.71 -6.41
N PHE A 226 -21.48 -52.53 -5.73
CA PHE A 226 -20.16 -52.13 -5.23
C PHE A 226 -19.17 -51.84 -6.37
N GLU A 227 -19.14 -52.65 -7.43
CA GLU A 227 -18.30 -52.38 -8.61
C GLU A 227 -18.71 -51.09 -9.34
N ASP A 228 -20.02 -50.87 -9.51
CA ASP A 228 -20.54 -49.66 -10.15
C ASP A 228 -20.26 -48.42 -9.29
N MET A 229 -20.36 -48.54 -7.97
CA MET A 229 -19.93 -47.52 -7.01
C MET A 229 -18.41 -47.26 -7.08
N LYS A 230 -17.60 -48.30 -7.22
CA LYS A 230 -16.14 -48.18 -7.38
C LYS A 230 -15.76 -47.49 -8.69
N LYS A 231 -16.46 -47.81 -9.79
CA LYS A 231 -16.27 -47.16 -11.10
C LYS A 231 -16.68 -45.70 -11.06
N SER A 232 -17.85 -45.38 -10.49
CA SER A 232 -18.32 -43.99 -10.36
C SER A 232 -17.40 -43.17 -9.44
N ALA A 233 -16.94 -43.74 -8.33
CA ALA A 233 -15.94 -43.11 -7.46
C ALA A 233 -14.59 -42.89 -8.19
N LYS A 234 -14.14 -43.84 -9.01
CA LYS A 234 -12.92 -43.70 -9.81
C LYS A 234 -13.07 -42.62 -10.88
N GLN A 235 -14.21 -42.54 -11.54
CA GLN A 235 -14.51 -41.47 -12.51
C GLN A 235 -14.55 -40.11 -11.82
N TYR A 236 -15.28 -39.99 -10.70
CA TYR A 236 -15.34 -38.76 -9.91
C TYR A 236 -13.95 -38.31 -9.42
N ARG A 237 -13.08 -39.25 -8.98
CA ARG A 237 -11.69 -38.95 -8.63
C ARG A 237 -10.87 -38.45 -9.82
N LYS A 238 -11.07 -39.01 -11.03
CA LYS A 238 -10.40 -38.53 -12.25
C LYS A 238 -10.87 -37.12 -12.61
N GLU A 239 -12.18 -36.88 -12.60
CA GLU A 239 -12.76 -35.55 -12.84
C GLU A 239 -12.26 -34.53 -11.80
N GLN A 240 -12.18 -34.91 -10.51
CA GLN A 240 -11.58 -34.07 -9.49
C GLN A 240 -10.08 -33.82 -9.73
N LYS A 241 -9.29 -34.82 -10.18
CA LYS A 241 -7.88 -34.63 -10.52
C LYS A 241 -7.71 -33.70 -11.71
N GLU A 242 -8.53 -33.86 -12.75
CA GLU A 242 -8.54 -32.97 -13.93
C GLU A 242 -8.97 -31.56 -13.55
N PHE A 243 -10.00 -31.41 -12.73
CA PHE A 243 -10.44 -30.13 -12.17
C PHE A 243 -9.33 -29.47 -11.34
N LYS A 244 -8.71 -30.21 -10.40
CA LYS A 244 -7.58 -29.70 -9.61
C LYS A 244 -6.39 -29.32 -10.49
N LYS A 245 -6.12 -30.06 -11.57
CA LYS A 245 -5.07 -29.72 -12.55
C LYS A 245 -5.40 -28.43 -13.32
N GLN A 246 -6.65 -28.26 -13.75
CA GLN A 246 -7.10 -27.08 -14.48
C GLN A 246 -7.10 -25.82 -13.61
N TYR A 247 -7.51 -25.94 -12.35
CA TYR A 247 -7.66 -24.82 -11.41
C TYR A 247 -6.52 -24.78 -10.37
N LYS A 248 -5.40 -25.46 -10.62
CA LYS A 248 -4.31 -25.62 -9.65
C LYS A 248 -3.81 -24.28 -9.13
N SER A 249 -3.54 -23.33 -10.02
CA SER A 249 -3.04 -21.99 -9.66
C SER A 249 -4.06 -21.16 -8.86
N LEU A 250 -5.35 -21.39 -9.07
CA LEU A 250 -6.45 -20.74 -8.35
C LEU A 250 -6.69 -21.36 -6.97
N MET A 251 -6.37 -22.65 -6.80
CA MET A 251 -6.57 -23.38 -5.54
C MET A 251 -5.30 -23.46 -4.68
N THR A 252 -4.15 -23.03 -5.20
CA THR A 252 -2.88 -23.10 -4.46
C THR A 252 -2.79 -21.96 -3.45
N ILE A 253 -2.70 -22.31 -2.18
CA ILE A 253 -2.33 -21.36 -1.12
C ILE A 253 -0.81 -21.29 -1.08
N TYR A 254 -0.25 -20.13 -1.45
CA TYR A 254 1.19 -19.89 -1.43
C TYR A 254 1.68 -19.70 0.00
N THR A 255 2.58 -20.58 0.45
CA THR A 255 3.19 -20.62 1.78
C THR A 255 4.72 -20.65 1.69
N ASP A 256 5.38 -20.45 2.82
CA ASP A 256 6.83 -20.52 2.94
C ASP A 256 7.37 -21.94 2.64
N GLU A 257 6.53 -22.97 2.79
CA GLU A 257 6.86 -24.37 2.49
C GLU A 257 6.85 -24.67 0.98
N ASN A 258 5.88 -24.11 0.25
CA ASN A 258 5.66 -24.44 -1.16
C ASN A 258 6.15 -23.36 -2.14
N VAL A 259 6.64 -22.23 -1.67
CA VAL A 259 7.26 -21.20 -2.52
C VAL A 259 8.74 -21.08 -2.25
N LYS A 260 9.56 -21.28 -3.29
CA LYS A 260 11.02 -21.07 -3.23
C LYS A 260 11.43 -19.87 -4.06
N TYR A 261 12.28 -19.02 -3.50
CA TYR A 261 12.93 -17.94 -4.24
C TYR A 261 14.06 -18.49 -5.12
N ARG A 262 14.08 -18.04 -6.37
CA ARG A 262 15.12 -18.33 -7.38
C ARG A 262 15.67 -17.00 -7.88
N GLY A 263 16.95 -16.76 -7.63
CA GLY A 263 17.61 -15.50 -7.97
C GLY A 263 18.98 -15.69 -8.61
N VAL A 264 19.68 -14.56 -8.79
CA VAL A 264 21.02 -14.50 -9.42
C VAL A 264 22.08 -15.20 -8.58
N GLU A 265 21.83 -15.40 -7.30
CA GLU A 265 22.71 -16.08 -6.37
C GLU A 265 22.93 -17.58 -6.73
N GLN A 266 22.07 -18.14 -7.60
CA GLN A 266 22.17 -19.53 -8.08
C GLN A 266 22.99 -19.69 -9.37
N ILE A 267 23.38 -18.59 -10.01
CA ILE A 267 24.25 -18.62 -11.18
C ILE A 267 25.68 -18.88 -10.68
N GLU A 268 26.41 -19.82 -11.27
CA GLU A 268 27.77 -20.15 -10.81
C GLU A 268 28.81 -19.15 -11.33
N ASP A 269 28.68 -18.75 -12.60
CA ASP A 269 29.61 -17.85 -13.27
C ASP A 269 29.44 -16.39 -12.83
N GLU A 270 30.54 -15.75 -12.43
CA GLU A 270 30.52 -14.40 -11.86
C GLU A 270 30.27 -13.32 -12.92
N ALA A 271 30.73 -13.52 -14.17
CA ALA A 271 30.50 -12.57 -15.25
C ALA A 271 29.01 -12.57 -15.64
N ASP A 272 28.38 -13.74 -15.65
CA ASP A 272 26.94 -13.89 -15.86
C ASP A 272 26.13 -13.25 -14.72
N LYS A 273 26.58 -13.37 -13.46
CA LYS A 273 25.96 -12.66 -12.33
C LYS A 273 26.04 -11.15 -12.50
N GLU A 274 27.20 -10.61 -12.85
CA GLU A 274 27.39 -9.17 -13.06
C GLU A 274 26.49 -8.67 -14.20
N MET A 275 26.41 -9.42 -15.30
CA MET A 275 25.52 -9.12 -16.41
C MET A 275 24.05 -9.12 -15.97
N CYS A 276 23.61 -10.13 -15.21
CA CYS A 276 22.25 -10.20 -14.68
C CYS A 276 21.94 -9.03 -13.74
N ASN A 277 22.87 -8.69 -12.85
CA ASN A 277 22.75 -7.56 -11.93
C ASN A 277 22.61 -6.23 -12.69
N SER A 278 23.43 -6.00 -13.71
CA SER A 278 23.33 -4.81 -14.58
C SER A 278 21.98 -4.71 -15.28
N ILE A 279 21.46 -5.83 -15.78
CA ILE A 279 20.14 -5.92 -16.41
C ILE A 279 19.02 -5.59 -15.42
N MET A 280 19.03 -6.22 -14.25
CA MET A 280 18.01 -6.03 -13.22
C MET A 280 18.01 -4.60 -12.68
N TYR A 281 19.19 -4.01 -12.50
CA TYR A 281 19.33 -2.62 -12.11
C TYR A 281 18.56 -1.69 -13.07
N GLY A 282 18.74 -1.87 -14.39
CA GLY A 282 17.98 -1.11 -15.39
C GLY A 282 16.46 -1.33 -15.34
N LEU A 283 16.02 -2.57 -15.06
CA LEU A 283 14.59 -2.86 -14.87
C LEU A 283 14.02 -2.18 -13.64
N TYR A 284 14.72 -2.22 -12.52
CA TYR A 284 14.29 -1.60 -11.28
C TYR A 284 14.14 -0.09 -11.42
N LEU A 285 15.08 0.57 -12.09
CA LEU A 285 14.94 1.99 -12.42
C LEU A 285 13.70 2.24 -13.29
N ASN A 286 13.46 1.43 -14.33
CA ASN A 286 12.29 1.63 -15.21
C ASN A 286 10.96 1.39 -14.49
N MET A 287 10.88 0.33 -13.68
CA MET A 287 9.70 0.01 -12.86
C MET A 287 9.44 1.08 -11.81
N SER A 288 10.48 1.62 -11.16
CA SER A 288 10.33 2.70 -10.19
C SER A 288 9.65 3.93 -10.80
N VAL A 289 9.95 4.27 -12.06
CA VAL A 289 9.29 5.37 -12.77
C VAL A 289 7.82 5.08 -13.01
N CYS A 290 7.45 3.86 -13.43
CA CYS A 290 6.04 3.47 -13.56
C CYS A 290 5.31 3.59 -12.23
N TYR A 291 5.88 3.06 -11.14
CA TYR A 291 5.27 3.12 -9.82
C TYR A 291 5.09 4.55 -9.34
N MET A 292 6.10 5.42 -9.47
CA MET A 292 5.95 6.84 -9.12
C MET A 292 4.90 7.55 -9.98
N LYS A 293 4.83 7.27 -11.29
CA LYS A 293 3.79 7.83 -12.19
C LYS A 293 2.37 7.39 -11.85
N MET A 294 2.23 6.31 -11.07
CA MET A 294 0.95 5.79 -10.59
C MET A 294 0.68 6.12 -9.11
N SER A 295 1.49 6.98 -8.49
CA SER A 295 1.42 7.31 -7.06
C SER A 295 1.66 6.10 -6.13
N HIS A 296 2.51 5.15 -6.54
CA HIS A 296 2.93 3.98 -5.73
C HIS A 296 4.37 4.19 -5.21
N PHE A 297 4.60 5.29 -4.51
CA PHE A 297 5.90 5.71 -4.00
C PHE A 297 6.51 4.72 -3.01
N ASP A 298 5.74 4.08 -2.14
CA ASP A 298 6.27 3.08 -1.21
C ASP A 298 6.86 1.87 -1.94
N LEU A 299 6.19 1.42 -3.00
CA LEU A 299 6.69 0.35 -3.83
C LEU A 299 7.86 0.79 -4.71
N ALA A 300 7.85 2.05 -5.17
CA ALA A 300 8.98 2.66 -5.87
C ALA A 300 10.23 2.75 -4.97
N LYS A 301 10.08 3.11 -3.70
CA LYS A 301 11.17 3.12 -2.71
C LYS A 301 11.72 1.70 -2.49
N LYS A 302 10.85 0.70 -2.30
CA LYS A 302 11.27 -0.71 -2.14
C LYS A 302 12.05 -1.26 -3.34
N ILE A 303 11.58 -1.00 -4.57
CA ILE A 303 12.29 -1.47 -5.77
C ILE A 303 13.61 -0.71 -5.99
N LEU A 304 13.69 0.55 -5.55
CA LEU A 304 14.92 1.31 -5.55
C LEU A 304 15.88 0.78 -4.46
N ASP A 305 15.41 0.39 -3.28
CA ASP A 305 16.24 -0.27 -2.28
C ASP A 305 16.90 -1.54 -2.86
N ASP A 306 16.14 -2.35 -3.62
CA ASP A 306 16.68 -3.51 -4.36
C ASP A 306 17.70 -3.11 -5.44
N ALA A 307 17.48 -2.00 -6.15
CA ALA A 307 18.46 -1.45 -7.09
C ALA A 307 19.74 -0.98 -6.37
N GLY A 308 19.59 -0.39 -5.18
CA GLY A 308 20.68 0.03 -4.32
C GLY A 308 21.50 -1.15 -3.82
N GLN A 309 20.91 -2.32 -3.57
CA GLN A 309 21.67 -3.53 -3.23
C GLN A 309 22.63 -3.96 -4.35
N ILE A 310 22.29 -3.65 -5.61
CA ILE A 310 23.15 -3.93 -6.77
C ILE A 310 24.18 -2.81 -6.95
N GLN A 311 23.74 -1.55 -7.02
CA GLN A 311 24.61 -0.41 -7.30
C GLN A 311 24.21 0.83 -6.48
N LYS A 312 24.81 0.98 -5.29
CA LYS A 312 24.56 2.11 -4.37
C LYS A 312 25.07 3.45 -4.89
N GLU A 313 26.15 3.42 -5.66
CA GLU A 313 26.88 4.62 -6.11
C GLU A 313 26.64 4.87 -7.59
N ASN A 314 25.38 5.12 -7.93
CA ASN A 314 24.99 5.52 -9.27
C ASN A 314 24.10 6.75 -9.20
N SER A 315 24.44 7.75 -10.01
CA SER A 315 23.74 9.03 -10.03
C SER A 315 22.25 8.90 -10.40
N GLN A 316 21.89 8.01 -11.33
CA GLN A 316 20.50 7.80 -11.76
C GLN A 316 19.68 7.15 -10.66
N TYR A 317 20.24 6.17 -9.94
CA TYR A 317 19.58 5.56 -8.78
C TYR A 317 19.28 6.60 -7.69
N LEU A 318 20.29 7.36 -7.29
CA LEU A 318 20.14 8.39 -6.25
C LEU A 318 19.14 9.48 -6.66
N PHE A 319 19.16 9.88 -7.94
CA PHE A 319 18.19 10.80 -8.50
C PHE A 319 16.77 10.23 -8.41
N ARG A 320 16.53 9.00 -8.89
CA ARG A 320 15.19 8.37 -8.82
C ARG A 320 14.72 8.15 -7.38
N TYR A 321 15.62 7.86 -6.45
CA TYR A 321 15.29 7.77 -5.02
C TYR A 321 14.89 9.12 -4.45
N SER A 322 15.63 10.17 -4.76
CA SER A 322 15.26 11.54 -4.40
C SER A 322 13.91 11.94 -5.01
N GLN A 323 13.59 11.52 -6.24
CA GLN A 323 12.28 11.72 -6.86
C GLN A 323 11.16 11.00 -6.09
N ALA A 324 11.35 9.73 -5.73
CA ALA A 324 10.35 8.96 -5.02
C ALA A 324 10.00 9.58 -3.66
N ILE A 325 10.97 10.24 -3.01
CA ILE A 325 10.73 11.00 -1.77
C ILE A 325 10.07 12.36 -2.08
N LEU A 326 10.64 13.16 -2.96
CA LEU A 326 10.16 14.53 -3.21
C LEU A 326 8.67 14.57 -3.61
N TYR A 327 8.26 13.64 -4.48
CA TYR A 327 6.92 13.65 -5.08
C TYR A 327 5.87 12.90 -4.25
N ASP A 328 6.28 12.21 -3.19
CA ASP A 328 5.37 11.62 -2.22
C ASP A 328 4.93 12.69 -1.22
N LYS A 329 3.65 13.08 -1.27
CA LYS A 329 3.09 14.06 -0.33
C LYS A 329 3.16 13.58 1.14
N TRP A 330 3.30 12.27 1.39
CA TRP A 330 3.52 11.74 2.74
C TRP A 330 4.90 12.06 3.31
N SER A 331 5.87 12.47 2.47
CA SER A 331 7.23 12.74 2.91
C SER A 331 7.29 13.76 4.04
N THR A 332 7.99 13.38 5.09
CA THR A 332 8.25 14.23 6.26
C THR A 332 9.36 15.22 5.95
N TYR A 333 9.54 16.21 6.84
CA TYR A 333 10.69 17.12 6.74
C TYR A 333 12.03 16.36 6.75
N LYS A 334 12.14 15.30 7.55
CA LYS A 334 13.33 14.43 7.61
C LYS A 334 13.56 13.68 6.29
N ASP A 335 12.50 13.19 5.66
CA ASP A 335 12.60 12.53 4.36
C ASP A 335 13.11 13.51 3.30
N LEU A 336 12.60 14.75 3.29
CA LEU A 336 13.06 15.77 2.35
C LEU A 336 14.54 16.17 2.57
N ILE A 337 15.05 16.12 3.80
CA ILE A 337 16.50 16.28 4.07
C ILE A 337 17.27 15.12 3.42
N LYS A 338 16.82 13.89 3.59
CA LYS A 338 17.41 12.73 2.90
C LYS A 338 17.34 12.88 1.38
N ALA A 339 16.23 13.38 0.84
CA ALA A 339 16.09 13.65 -0.59
C ALA A 339 17.11 14.67 -1.10
N LYS A 340 17.43 15.69 -0.28
CA LYS A 340 18.47 16.69 -0.54
C LYS A 340 19.86 16.06 -0.59
N GLU A 341 20.21 15.25 0.41
CA GLU A 341 21.50 14.54 0.45
C GLU A 341 21.67 13.63 -0.78
N LEU A 342 20.59 12.91 -1.16
CA LEU A 342 20.59 12.01 -2.31
C LEU A 342 20.82 12.78 -3.63
N ILE A 343 20.15 13.92 -3.85
CA ILE A 343 20.32 14.68 -5.10
C ILE A 343 21.68 15.38 -5.16
N GLU A 344 22.20 15.89 -4.04
CA GLU A 344 23.56 16.46 -3.98
C GLU A 344 24.61 15.40 -4.32
N LYS A 345 24.48 14.19 -3.75
CA LYS A 345 25.36 13.05 -4.10
C LYS A 345 25.19 12.64 -5.57
N ALA A 346 23.97 12.64 -6.11
CA ALA A 346 23.72 12.33 -7.52
C ALA A 346 24.40 13.32 -8.48
N ILE A 347 24.37 14.62 -8.16
CA ILE A 347 25.05 15.67 -8.93
C ILE A 347 26.57 15.49 -8.88
N ASN A 348 27.13 15.18 -7.72
CA ASN A 348 28.57 14.94 -7.58
C ASN A 348 29.01 13.72 -8.41
N LEU A 349 28.23 12.63 -8.35
CA LEU A 349 28.53 11.41 -9.11
C LEU A 349 28.36 11.61 -10.63
N SER A 350 27.36 12.37 -11.09
CA SER A 350 27.16 12.58 -12.53
C SER A 350 28.31 13.36 -13.20
N ASN A 351 29.07 14.15 -12.44
CA ASN A 351 30.26 14.83 -12.94
C ASN A 351 31.44 13.88 -13.18
N VAL A 352 31.53 12.77 -12.44
CA VAL A 352 32.63 11.81 -12.56
C VAL A 352 32.31 10.62 -13.48
N GLU A 353 31.04 10.20 -13.54
CA GLU A 353 30.59 9.05 -14.31
C GLU A 353 30.85 9.20 -15.82
N ASN A 354 31.48 8.19 -16.43
CA ASN A 354 31.89 8.22 -17.84
C ASN A 354 30.70 8.24 -18.82
N ILE A 355 29.51 7.82 -18.37
CA ILE A 355 28.28 7.85 -19.16
C ILE A 355 27.90 9.28 -19.58
N PHE A 356 28.10 10.28 -18.71
CA PHE A 356 27.77 11.68 -19.00
C PHE A 356 28.84 12.41 -19.82
N LYS A 357 29.99 11.78 -20.04
CA LYS A 357 31.05 12.27 -20.94
C LYS A 357 30.85 11.79 -22.38
N GLN A 358 29.88 10.91 -22.61
CA GLN A 358 29.55 10.40 -23.95
C GLN A 358 28.92 11.49 -24.82
N GLY A 359 28.97 11.31 -26.14
CA GLY A 359 28.36 12.25 -27.09
C GLY A 359 26.83 12.36 -26.93
N PRO A 360 26.21 13.48 -27.33
CA PRO A 360 24.78 13.75 -27.12
C PRO A 360 23.85 12.69 -27.75
N GLY A 361 24.28 12.03 -28.83
CA GLY A 361 23.52 10.93 -29.43
C GLY A 361 23.39 9.71 -28.53
N ILE A 362 24.45 9.36 -27.79
CA ILE A 362 24.43 8.24 -26.82
C ILE A 362 23.57 8.63 -25.62
N LEU A 363 23.71 9.86 -25.11
CA LEU A 363 22.87 10.35 -24.01
C LEU A 363 21.39 10.31 -24.38
N LYS A 364 21.02 10.75 -25.59
CA LYS A 364 19.65 10.69 -26.10
C LYS A 364 19.12 9.26 -26.24
N LEU A 365 19.99 8.32 -26.60
CA LEU A 365 19.66 6.90 -26.68
C LEU A 365 19.31 6.32 -25.29
N MET A 366 20.01 6.81 -24.27
CA MET A 366 19.85 6.38 -22.88
C MET A 366 18.77 7.17 -22.12
N GLY A 367 18.20 8.23 -22.71
CA GLY A 367 17.22 9.11 -22.06
C GLY A 367 17.85 10.06 -21.03
N LEU A 368 19.10 10.45 -21.26
CA LEU A 368 19.95 11.24 -20.36
C LEU A 368 20.39 12.57 -21.00
N GLU A 369 19.77 12.98 -22.10
CA GLU A 369 20.15 14.20 -22.84
C GLU A 369 20.08 15.48 -22.00
N ASN A 370 19.16 15.54 -21.04
CA ASN A 370 18.90 16.68 -20.16
C ASN A 370 19.40 16.46 -18.72
N ALA A 371 20.24 15.45 -18.47
CA ALA A 371 20.59 15.02 -17.11
C ALA A 371 21.20 16.12 -16.23
N LYS A 372 22.04 16.99 -16.80
CA LYS A 372 22.67 18.09 -16.03
C LYS A 372 21.65 19.11 -15.56
N GLU A 373 20.75 19.52 -16.45
CA GLU A 373 19.70 20.51 -16.16
C GLU A 373 18.68 19.94 -15.17
N ILE A 374 18.16 18.75 -15.44
CA ILE A 374 17.11 18.13 -14.62
C ILE A 374 17.59 17.82 -13.19
N TYR A 375 18.87 17.51 -12.97
CA TYR A 375 19.40 17.29 -11.63
C TYR A 375 19.45 18.58 -10.81
N VAL A 376 19.90 19.68 -11.44
CA VAL A 376 19.94 21.00 -10.79
C VAL A 376 18.54 21.50 -10.50
N GLU A 377 17.62 21.38 -11.47
CA GLU A 377 16.22 21.72 -11.26
C GLU A 377 15.58 20.91 -10.14
N HIS A 378 15.85 19.59 -10.09
CA HIS A 378 15.34 18.73 -9.03
C HIS A 378 15.91 19.14 -7.67
N ALA A 379 17.19 19.49 -7.58
CA ALA A 379 17.78 20.02 -6.34
C ALA A 379 17.10 21.31 -5.88
N HIS A 380 16.81 22.24 -6.80
CA HIS A 380 16.04 23.46 -6.49
C HIS A 380 14.63 23.13 -5.97
N LYS A 381 13.93 22.18 -6.59
CA LYS A 381 12.60 21.74 -6.13
C LYS A 381 12.64 21.09 -4.75
N VAL A 382 13.65 20.27 -4.46
CA VAL A 382 13.83 19.69 -3.11
C VAL A 382 14.02 20.80 -2.07
N MET A 383 14.83 21.81 -2.38
CA MET A 383 15.04 22.95 -1.47
C MET A 383 13.77 23.80 -1.28
N GLU A 384 12.99 24.00 -2.34
CA GLU A 384 11.69 24.68 -2.26
C GLU A 384 10.69 23.88 -1.42
N ALA A 385 10.60 22.56 -1.63
CA ALA A 385 9.74 21.67 -0.87
C ALA A 385 10.13 21.64 0.62
N LEU A 386 11.42 21.64 0.95
CA LEU A 386 11.90 21.75 2.33
C LEU A 386 11.40 23.02 3.01
N LYS A 387 11.53 24.17 2.34
CA LYS A 387 11.04 25.46 2.86
C LYS A 387 9.52 25.44 3.05
N LYS A 388 8.78 24.99 2.04
CA LYS A 388 7.31 24.87 2.11
C LYS A 388 6.86 23.93 3.23
N LYS A 389 7.53 22.79 3.40
CA LYS A 389 7.17 21.81 4.43
C LYS A 389 7.49 22.34 5.82
N ARG A 390 8.64 23.00 6.04
CA ARG A 390 8.95 23.69 7.30
C ARG A 390 7.88 24.73 7.63
N GLN A 391 7.54 25.58 6.66
CA GLN A 391 6.53 26.61 6.86
C GLN A 391 5.16 25.99 7.17
N TRP A 392 4.74 24.97 6.42
CA TRP A 392 3.50 24.26 6.67
C TRP A 392 3.43 23.68 8.09
N ILE A 393 4.51 23.06 8.59
CA ILE A 393 4.58 22.55 9.97
C ILE A 393 4.35 23.69 10.97
N ILE A 394 5.03 24.81 10.78
CA ILE A 394 4.87 26.00 11.64
C ILE A 394 3.43 26.51 11.56
N ASP A 395 2.87 26.68 10.36
CA ASP A 395 1.50 27.19 10.15
C ASP A 395 0.43 26.29 10.79
N GLN A 396 0.67 24.97 10.84
CA GLN A 396 -0.27 24.04 11.49
C GLN A 396 -0.13 24.05 13.02
N ILE A 397 1.08 24.19 13.57
CA ILE A 397 1.33 24.08 15.01
C ILE A 397 1.18 25.43 15.72
N GLU A 398 1.49 26.54 15.06
CA GLU A 398 1.44 27.89 15.64
C GLU A 398 0.07 28.25 16.24
N PRO A 399 -1.09 27.94 15.60
CA PRO A 399 -2.40 28.15 16.22
C PRO A 399 -2.58 27.38 17.53
N VAL A 400 -1.99 26.18 17.65
CA VAL A 400 -2.01 25.38 18.89
C VAL A 400 -1.24 26.10 20.00
N PHE A 401 -0.06 26.66 19.68
CA PHE A 401 0.74 27.44 20.62
C PHE A 401 0.04 28.72 21.06
N GLN A 402 -0.53 29.46 20.10
CA GLN A 402 -1.29 30.66 20.39
C GLN A 402 -2.46 30.34 21.33
N ARG A 403 -3.23 29.31 21.02
CA ARG A 403 -4.36 28.89 21.86
C ARG A 403 -3.92 28.44 23.24
N ALA A 404 -2.80 27.73 23.35
CA ALA A 404 -2.28 27.29 24.65
C ALA A 404 -1.88 28.47 25.54
N LYS A 405 -1.31 29.52 24.94
CA LYS A 405 -0.94 30.77 25.62
C LYS A 405 -2.18 31.58 26.03
N GLU A 406 -3.18 31.71 25.17
CA GLU A 406 -4.46 32.36 25.51
C GLU A 406 -5.11 31.70 26.73
N ILE A 407 -5.10 30.36 26.81
CA ILE A 407 -5.63 29.65 27.97
C ILE A 407 -4.81 29.96 29.23
N ASP A 408 -3.47 30.06 29.13
CA ASP A 408 -2.63 30.40 30.29
C ASP A 408 -2.90 31.82 30.79
N GLU A 409 -3.07 32.78 29.89
CA GLU A 409 -3.43 34.18 30.22
C GLU A 409 -4.80 34.25 30.92
N ILE A 410 -5.80 33.51 30.43
CA ILE A 410 -7.13 33.42 31.06
C ILE A 410 -7.03 32.82 32.46
N GLU A 411 -6.22 31.78 32.66
CA GLU A 411 -6.05 31.17 33.97
C GLU A 411 -5.33 32.09 34.96
N GLN A 412 -4.35 32.87 34.49
CA GLN A 412 -3.69 33.89 35.31
C GLN A 412 -4.70 34.95 35.74
N GLU A 413 -5.53 35.45 34.82
CA GLU A 413 -6.62 36.40 35.14
C GLU A 413 -7.61 35.79 36.16
N MET A 414 -7.99 34.52 36.00
CA MET A 414 -8.85 33.82 36.97
C MET A 414 -8.22 33.74 38.37
N ILE A 415 -6.91 33.48 38.45
CA ILE A 415 -6.19 33.43 39.72
C ILE A 415 -6.14 34.81 40.37
N GLU A 416 -5.89 35.87 39.59
CA GLU A 416 -5.92 37.27 40.06
C GLU A 416 -7.30 37.66 40.60
N ASP A 417 -8.37 37.16 39.97
CA ASP A 417 -9.76 37.27 40.42
C ASP A 417 -10.10 36.45 41.69
N GLY A 418 -9.16 35.64 42.19
CA GLY A 418 -9.39 34.72 43.31
C GLY A 418 -10.23 33.48 42.97
N LYS A 419 -10.41 33.18 41.67
CA LYS A 419 -11.04 31.94 41.19
C LYS A 419 -9.97 30.86 41.04
N VAL A 420 -10.33 29.61 41.33
CA VAL A 420 -9.44 28.47 41.08
C VAL A 420 -9.64 28.03 39.63
N PRO A 421 -8.60 28.07 38.77
CA PRO A 421 -8.67 27.50 37.42
C PRO A 421 -9.14 26.04 37.48
N TYR A 422 -9.95 25.64 36.52
CA TYR A 422 -10.32 24.24 36.40
C TYR A 422 -9.05 23.43 36.06
N GLU A 423 -8.60 22.56 36.97
CA GLU A 423 -7.49 21.66 36.67
C GLU A 423 -7.95 20.62 35.63
N GLU A 424 -7.65 20.92 34.37
CA GLU A 424 -7.94 20.04 33.24
C GLU A 424 -7.29 18.66 33.44
N GLY A 425 -8.13 17.65 33.69
CA GLY A 425 -7.72 16.25 33.79
C GLY A 425 -7.25 15.78 35.16
N VAL A 426 -7.65 16.43 36.27
CA VAL A 426 -7.41 15.94 37.64
C VAL A 426 -8.66 15.30 38.28
N THR A 427 -9.83 15.42 37.66
CA THR A 427 -11.08 14.83 38.20
C THR A 427 -11.29 13.35 37.87
N ASP A 428 -10.49 12.76 36.99
CA ASP A 428 -10.44 11.31 36.84
C ASP A 428 -9.52 10.80 37.95
N VAL A 429 -10.13 10.31 39.03
CA VAL A 429 -9.48 9.69 40.18
C VAL A 429 -8.37 8.77 39.65
N ILE A 430 -7.11 9.16 39.84
CA ILE A 430 -5.98 8.26 39.61
C ILE A 430 -6.20 7.12 40.60
N ASP A 431 -6.63 5.96 40.11
CA ASP A 431 -6.77 4.77 40.94
C ASP A 431 -5.45 4.55 41.66
N GLN A 432 -5.49 4.35 42.99
CA GLN A 432 -4.28 4.16 43.80
C GLN A 432 -3.40 3.01 43.29
N GLU A 433 -3.96 2.08 42.52
CA GLU A 433 -3.24 0.99 41.85
C GLU A 433 -2.30 1.47 40.73
N ASP A 434 -2.64 2.56 40.01
CA ASP A 434 -1.78 3.15 38.98
C ASP A 434 -0.56 3.86 39.59
N MET A 435 -0.64 4.31 40.85
CA MET A 435 0.52 4.84 41.58
C MET A 435 1.53 3.74 41.97
N ILE A 436 1.09 2.48 42.11
CA ILE A 436 1.96 1.37 42.51
C ILE A 436 2.79 0.85 41.32
N GLN A 437 2.29 0.96 40.08
CA GLN A 437 3.03 0.60 38.86
C GLN A 437 4.13 1.63 38.48
N GLN A 438 4.21 2.79 39.13
CA GLN A 438 5.18 3.85 38.83
C GLN A 438 6.65 3.47 39.05
N GLN A 439 6.97 2.43 39.83
CA GLN A 439 8.36 2.14 40.20
C GLN A 439 9.21 1.51 39.08
N SER A 440 8.59 1.01 38.00
CA SER A 440 9.30 0.36 36.88
C SER A 440 9.12 1.04 35.52
N GLU A 441 8.17 1.98 35.38
CA GLU A 441 7.95 2.69 34.12
C GLU A 441 8.91 3.88 33.97
N THR A 442 9.43 4.08 32.76
CA THR A 442 10.16 5.31 32.45
C THR A 442 9.20 6.51 32.59
N GLN A 443 9.70 7.66 33.07
CA GLN A 443 8.91 8.88 33.21
C GLN A 443 8.16 9.27 31.92
N LYS A 444 8.71 8.90 30.76
CA LYS A 444 8.11 9.02 29.43
C LYS A 444 6.88 8.11 29.27
N GLN A 445 7.00 6.82 29.57
CA GLN A 445 5.86 5.88 29.53
C GLN A 445 4.72 6.33 30.46
N PHE A 446 5.06 6.78 31.67
CA PHE A 446 4.08 7.35 32.59
C PHE A 446 3.40 8.60 32.02
N LEU A 447 4.16 9.52 31.43
CA LEU A 447 3.61 10.71 30.76
C LEU A 447 2.70 10.35 29.59
N TYR A 448 3.09 9.39 28.75
CA TYR A 448 2.21 8.86 27.71
C TYR A 448 0.94 8.29 28.34
N ARG A 449 1.04 7.43 29.36
CA ARG A 449 -0.14 6.84 30.00
C ARG A 449 -1.06 7.87 30.66
N LEU A 450 -0.50 8.92 31.28
CA LEU A 450 -1.24 9.97 31.99
C LEU A 450 -1.85 11.03 31.05
N CYS A 451 -1.17 11.34 29.95
CA CYS A 451 -1.65 12.31 28.94
C CYS A 451 -2.46 11.64 27.81
N MET A 452 -2.34 10.32 27.67
CA MET A 452 -2.99 9.49 26.66
C MET A 452 -3.92 8.39 27.23
N PRO A 453 -4.50 8.44 28.45
CA PRO A 453 -5.39 7.37 28.91
C PRO A 453 -6.69 7.35 28.08
N GLN A 454 -7.13 8.53 27.64
CA GLN A 454 -8.21 8.72 26.67
C GLN A 454 -7.84 8.32 25.22
N LEU A 455 -6.59 7.93 24.95
CA LEU A 455 -6.18 7.40 23.64
C LEU A 455 -6.66 5.96 23.43
N THR A 456 -7.08 5.27 24.51
CA THR A 456 -7.75 3.96 24.44
C THR A 456 -9.17 4.07 23.89
N GLN A 457 -9.84 5.21 24.08
CA GLN A 457 -10.89 5.65 23.16
C GLN A 457 -10.19 6.29 21.96
N GLU A 458 -9.76 5.43 21.03
CA GLU A 458 -9.27 5.81 19.71
C GLU A 458 -10.09 7.01 19.19
N HIS A 459 -9.42 8.03 18.65
CA HIS A 459 -10.11 9.18 18.07
C HIS A 459 -11.01 8.68 16.97
N GLN A 460 -12.28 8.56 17.33
CA GLN A 460 -13.29 7.88 16.54
C GLN A 460 -13.34 8.50 15.14
N GLU A 461 -13.21 9.83 15.07
CA GLU A 461 -13.12 10.60 13.83
C GLU A 461 -11.97 10.12 12.94
N TYR A 462 -10.75 10.01 13.48
CA TYR A 462 -9.58 9.60 12.72
C TYR A 462 -9.66 8.15 12.25
N GLU A 463 -10.15 7.24 13.11
CA GLU A 463 -10.35 5.84 12.73
C GLU A 463 -11.47 5.67 11.69
N ILE A 464 -12.56 6.43 11.77
CA ILE A 464 -13.59 6.46 10.72
C ILE A 464 -12.98 6.90 9.39
N VAL A 465 -12.15 7.96 9.38
CA VAL A 465 -11.50 8.42 8.14
C VAL A 465 -10.51 7.36 7.59
N LYS A 466 -9.79 6.64 8.45
CA LYS A 466 -8.98 5.48 8.01
C LYS A 466 -9.84 4.38 7.40
N GLU A 467 -11.00 4.07 7.96
CA GLU A 467 -11.92 3.09 7.39
C GLU A 467 -12.50 3.56 6.04
N MET A 468 -12.70 4.86 5.86
CA MET A 468 -13.03 5.42 4.55
C MET A 468 -11.91 5.19 3.53
N VAL A 469 -10.64 5.40 3.90
CA VAL A 469 -9.48 5.09 3.05
C VAL A 469 -9.48 3.61 2.65
N ASN A 470 -9.68 2.70 3.61
CA ASN A 470 -9.79 1.26 3.34
C ASN A 470 -10.95 0.93 2.38
N LYS A 471 -12.10 1.60 2.54
CA LYS A 471 -13.24 1.43 1.65
C LYS A 471 -12.93 1.91 0.23
N TYR A 472 -12.26 3.05 0.05
CA TYR A 472 -11.83 3.51 -1.28
C TYR A 472 -10.89 2.52 -1.95
N TYR A 473 -9.95 1.91 -1.22
CA TYR A 473 -9.10 0.86 -1.79
C TYR A 473 -9.92 -0.33 -2.31
N ARG A 474 -10.94 -0.78 -1.56
CA ARG A 474 -11.85 -1.84 -2.02
C ARG A 474 -12.68 -1.43 -3.23
N ILE A 475 -13.12 -0.17 -3.30
CA ILE A 475 -13.84 0.38 -4.46
C ILE A 475 -12.93 0.41 -5.70
N ILE A 476 -11.69 0.86 -5.53
CA ILE A 476 -10.68 0.89 -6.60
C ILE A 476 -10.37 -0.53 -7.09
N GLU A 477 -10.15 -1.48 -6.18
CA GLU A 477 -9.92 -2.90 -6.50
C GLU A 477 -11.10 -3.45 -7.31
N PHE A 478 -12.33 -3.26 -6.81
CA PHE A 478 -13.55 -3.71 -7.48
C PHE A 478 -13.68 -3.13 -8.90
N TYR A 479 -13.50 -1.82 -9.09
CA TYR A 479 -13.61 -1.23 -10.42
C TYR A 479 -12.45 -1.60 -11.35
N ALA A 480 -11.26 -1.83 -10.82
CA ALA A 480 -10.12 -2.32 -11.60
C ALA A 480 -10.38 -3.75 -12.10
N GLU A 481 -10.91 -4.64 -11.27
CA GLU A 481 -11.32 -6.00 -11.66
C GLU A 481 -12.40 -5.98 -12.76
N GLN A 482 -13.36 -5.05 -12.66
CA GLN A 482 -14.40 -4.84 -13.66
C GLN A 482 -13.91 -4.10 -14.93
N LYS A 483 -12.61 -3.75 -15.01
CA LYS A 483 -12.00 -2.98 -16.11
C LYS A 483 -12.70 -1.63 -16.38
N LYS A 484 -13.26 -1.01 -15.33
CA LYS A 484 -13.91 0.30 -15.38
C LYS A 484 -12.92 1.40 -15.02
N TYR A 485 -11.94 1.64 -15.88
CA TYR A 485 -10.81 2.55 -15.61
C TYR A 485 -11.22 4.00 -15.31
N ASP A 486 -12.32 4.49 -15.91
CA ASP A 486 -12.83 5.84 -15.61
C ASP A 486 -13.29 5.95 -14.15
N GLN A 487 -13.95 4.91 -13.63
CA GLN A 487 -14.40 4.86 -12.23
C GLN A 487 -13.23 4.71 -11.27
N VAL A 488 -12.20 3.95 -11.66
CA VAL A 488 -10.93 3.89 -10.92
C VAL A 488 -10.28 5.27 -10.82
N LYS A 489 -10.26 6.03 -11.92
CA LYS A 489 -9.69 7.40 -11.93
C LYS A 489 -10.47 8.34 -11.01
N ILE A 490 -11.79 8.28 -11.02
CA ILE A 490 -12.66 9.08 -10.12
C ILE A 490 -12.39 8.69 -8.65
N ALA A 491 -12.46 7.40 -8.32
CA ALA A 491 -12.23 6.92 -6.96
C ALA A 491 -10.81 7.24 -6.45
N LYS A 492 -9.79 7.15 -7.30
CA LYS A 492 -8.42 7.59 -6.97
C LYS A 492 -8.36 9.08 -6.67
N SER A 493 -9.06 9.92 -7.45
CA SER A 493 -9.07 11.37 -7.21
C SER A 493 -9.78 11.74 -5.89
N GLU A 494 -10.85 11.04 -5.53
CA GLU A 494 -11.54 11.22 -4.24
C GLU A 494 -10.67 10.72 -3.08
N LEU A 495 -10.00 9.58 -3.25
CA LEU A 495 -9.03 9.07 -2.29
C LEU A 495 -7.89 10.06 -2.05
N GLN A 496 -7.32 10.68 -3.09
CA GLN A 496 -6.26 11.68 -2.94
C GLN A 496 -6.71 12.88 -2.09
N ARG A 497 -7.95 13.36 -2.26
CA ARG A 497 -8.51 14.43 -1.41
C ARG A 497 -8.71 13.96 0.04
N LEU A 498 -9.17 12.73 0.23
CA LEU A 498 -9.31 12.16 1.57
C LEU A 498 -7.96 12.05 2.28
N LEU A 499 -6.90 11.65 1.56
CA LEU A 499 -5.54 11.52 2.10
C LEU A 499 -4.95 12.87 2.53
N GLU A 500 -5.36 14.01 1.94
CA GLU A 500 -5.00 15.35 2.42
C GLU A 500 -5.54 15.61 3.84
N THR A 501 -6.80 15.26 4.08
CA THR A 501 -7.41 15.34 5.41
C THR A 501 -6.74 14.37 6.38
N VAL A 502 -6.51 13.12 5.96
CA VAL A 502 -5.80 12.12 6.79
C VAL A 502 -4.41 12.59 7.16
N GLN A 503 -3.66 13.20 6.23
CA GLN A 503 -2.32 13.70 6.53
C GLN A 503 -2.35 14.75 7.64
N THR A 504 -3.28 15.69 7.55
CA THR A 504 -3.38 16.78 8.53
C THR A 504 -3.84 16.25 9.89
N MET A 505 -4.84 15.36 9.92
CA MET A 505 -5.26 14.70 11.16
C MET A 505 -4.13 13.86 11.77
N SER A 506 -3.46 13.04 10.95
CA SER A 506 -2.30 12.23 11.35
C SER A 506 -1.16 13.08 11.88
N PHE A 507 -0.92 14.25 11.28
CA PHE A 507 0.09 15.18 11.75
C PHE A 507 -0.19 15.65 13.18
N PHE A 508 -1.40 16.09 13.50
CA PHE A 508 -1.78 16.49 14.86
C PHE A 508 -1.74 15.32 15.85
N MET A 509 -2.23 14.15 15.43
CA MET A 509 -2.26 12.95 16.28
C MET A 509 -0.87 12.40 16.62
N ASN A 510 0.13 12.64 15.75
CA ASN A 510 1.48 12.15 15.91
C ASN A 510 2.46 13.22 16.44
N GLN A 511 1.98 14.40 16.84
CA GLN A 511 2.85 15.40 17.46
C GLN A 511 3.42 14.89 18.78
N ASP A 512 4.73 14.95 18.91
CA ASP A 512 5.46 14.48 20.10
C ASP A 512 5.99 15.67 20.90
N PHE A 513 5.09 16.30 21.65
CA PHE A 513 5.43 17.40 22.56
C PHE A 513 6.32 16.95 23.73
N ILE A 514 6.45 15.64 23.98
CA ILE A 514 7.33 15.11 25.03
C ILE A 514 8.79 15.19 24.59
N ASN A 515 9.07 14.91 23.31
CA ASN A 515 10.42 14.99 22.75
C ASN A 515 10.64 16.29 21.94
N TYR A 516 10.06 17.40 22.36
CA TYR A 516 10.13 18.67 21.63
C TYR A 516 11.57 19.17 21.38
N ASP A 517 12.53 18.77 22.24
CA ASP A 517 13.95 19.11 22.08
C ASP A 517 14.60 18.55 20.81
N ASN A 518 14.00 17.51 20.21
CA ASN A 518 14.50 16.92 18.97
C ASN A 518 13.87 17.54 17.71
N ASP A 519 12.99 18.53 17.87
CA ASP A 519 12.24 19.16 16.80
C ASP A 519 12.54 20.68 16.76
N GLU A 520 13.28 21.09 15.72
CA GLU A 520 13.73 22.49 15.55
C GLU A 520 12.54 23.46 15.48
N GLN A 521 11.45 23.04 14.84
CA GLN A 521 10.25 23.85 14.65
C GLN A 521 9.51 24.04 15.98
N LEU A 522 9.40 22.98 16.79
CA LEU A 522 8.83 23.10 18.13
C LEU A 522 9.69 23.98 19.03
N GLN A 523 11.02 23.87 18.99
CA GLN A 523 11.91 24.74 19.78
C GLN A 523 11.74 26.22 19.43
N GLU A 524 11.64 26.54 18.13
CA GLU A 524 11.40 27.90 17.64
C GLU A 524 10.10 28.48 18.23
N LEU A 525 9.01 27.70 18.19
CA LEU A 525 7.71 28.10 18.73
C LEU A 525 7.71 28.18 20.28
N THR A 526 8.36 27.25 20.96
CA THR A 526 8.54 27.28 22.42
C THR A 526 9.19 28.57 22.86
N GLN A 527 10.27 28.99 22.20
CA GLN A 527 10.95 30.25 22.48
C GLN A 527 10.07 31.46 22.16
N LYS A 528 9.38 31.45 21.01
CA LYS A 528 8.50 32.54 20.57
C LYS A 528 7.35 32.81 21.55
N TYR A 529 6.72 31.75 22.06
CA TYR A 529 5.56 31.85 22.95
C TYR A 529 5.91 31.76 24.44
N GLN A 530 7.18 31.54 24.79
CA GLN A 530 7.68 31.40 26.17
C GLN A 530 7.01 30.26 26.96
N ILE A 531 6.76 29.14 26.28
CA ILE A 531 6.09 27.98 26.89
C ILE A 531 7.12 27.09 27.58
N ASN A 532 6.79 26.60 28.77
CA ASN A 532 7.66 25.69 29.51
C ASN A 532 7.12 24.25 29.48
N PHE A 533 7.62 23.43 28.55
CA PHE A 533 7.27 22.01 28.47
C PHE A 533 7.79 21.15 29.64
N SER A 534 8.59 21.71 30.55
CA SER A 534 8.91 21.05 31.83
C SER A 534 7.67 20.89 32.70
N ASP A 535 6.67 21.78 32.54
CA ASP A 535 5.39 21.64 33.18
C ASP A 535 4.46 20.74 32.35
N LYS A 536 4.08 19.61 32.95
CA LYS A 536 3.20 18.60 32.37
C LYS A 536 1.81 19.14 32.01
N LYS A 537 1.40 20.26 32.63
CA LYS A 537 0.14 20.95 32.31
C LYS A 537 0.11 21.38 30.84
N TYR A 538 1.22 21.93 30.32
CA TYR A 538 1.31 22.33 28.93
C TYR A 538 1.22 21.12 28.00
N ILE A 539 1.97 20.04 28.25
CA ILE A 539 1.91 18.83 27.40
C ILE A 539 0.47 18.32 27.28
N ARG A 540 -0.27 18.22 28.39
CA ARG A 540 -1.68 17.82 28.40
C ARG A 540 -2.56 18.76 27.58
N ARG A 541 -2.39 20.08 27.77
CA ARG A 541 -3.12 21.11 27.04
C ARG A 541 -2.88 21.04 25.53
N PHE A 542 -1.62 20.92 25.11
CA PHE A 542 -1.24 20.81 23.71
C PHE A 542 -1.84 19.59 23.03
N ILE A 543 -1.75 18.43 23.70
CA ILE A 543 -2.38 17.20 23.22
C ILE A 543 -3.87 17.47 23.01
N ARG A 544 -4.58 17.99 24.01
CA ARG A 544 -6.02 18.27 23.89
C ARG A 544 -6.35 19.21 22.74
N ILE A 545 -5.65 20.33 22.59
CA ILE A 545 -5.92 21.28 21.50
C ILE A 545 -5.69 20.60 20.14
N CYS A 546 -4.66 19.75 20.00
CA CYS A 546 -4.47 18.97 18.77
C CYS A 546 -5.66 18.05 18.48
N ARG A 547 -6.29 17.48 19.52
CA ARG A 547 -7.52 16.67 19.36
C ARG A 547 -8.70 17.51 18.89
N GLU A 548 -8.89 18.69 19.49
CA GLU A 548 -9.92 19.64 19.07
C GLU A 548 -9.74 20.02 17.59
N GLN A 549 -8.50 20.24 17.14
CA GLN A 549 -8.19 20.47 15.73
C GLN A 549 -8.53 19.26 14.85
N VAL A 550 -8.28 18.03 15.31
CA VAL A 550 -8.68 16.80 14.58
C VAL A 550 -10.20 16.70 14.45
N THR A 551 -10.96 17.00 15.51
CA THR A 551 -12.43 17.04 15.48
C THR A 551 -12.95 18.14 14.56
N GLU A 552 -12.32 19.32 14.57
CA GLU A 552 -12.66 20.43 13.68
C GLU A 552 -12.43 20.06 12.21
N LEU A 553 -11.27 19.49 11.89
CA LEU A 553 -10.93 19.01 10.54
C LEU A 553 -11.92 17.95 10.05
N PHE A 554 -12.31 17.03 10.92
CA PHE A 554 -13.33 16.02 10.61
C PHE A 554 -14.69 16.67 10.29
N GLY A 555 -15.11 17.65 11.09
CA GLY A 555 -16.36 18.39 10.88
C GLY A 555 -16.38 19.23 9.61
N GLN A 556 -15.22 19.75 9.18
CA GLN A 556 -15.07 20.50 7.93
C GLN A 556 -14.89 19.60 6.69
N GLY A 557 -14.64 18.30 6.91
CA GLY A 557 -14.35 17.33 5.86
C GLY A 557 -15.51 17.15 4.87
N LYS A 558 -15.25 17.35 3.59
CA LYS A 558 -16.21 17.11 2.49
C LYS A 558 -16.15 15.66 2.03
N PHE A 559 -16.70 14.78 2.85
CA PHE A 559 -16.67 13.35 2.62
C PHE A 559 -17.77 12.88 1.66
N ASN A 560 -17.50 11.82 0.89
CA ASN A 560 -18.54 11.08 0.18
C ASN A 560 -19.43 10.40 1.24
N PHE A 561 -20.71 10.76 1.26
CA PHE A 561 -21.65 10.34 2.30
C PHE A 561 -21.82 8.81 2.37
N GLU A 562 -21.86 8.11 1.24
CA GLU A 562 -22.03 6.65 1.20
C GLU A 562 -20.80 5.93 1.77
N VAL A 563 -19.60 6.43 1.45
CA VAL A 563 -18.34 5.89 1.99
C VAL A 563 -18.23 6.17 3.48
N PHE A 564 -18.63 7.37 3.90
CA PHE A 564 -18.66 7.79 5.30
C PHE A 564 -19.62 6.93 6.14
N GLU A 565 -20.86 6.76 5.69
CA GLU A 565 -21.86 5.92 6.36
C GLU A 565 -21.38 4.47 6.50
N TYR A 566 -20.78 3.93 5.44
CA TYR A 566 -20.17 2.60 5.49
C TYR A 566 -19.06 2.52 6.55
N ALA A 567 -18.12 3.48 6.55
CA ALA A 567 -16.99 3.49 7.47
C ALA A 567 -17.43 3.62 8.93
N MET A 568 -18.42 4.47 9.20
CA MET A 568 -19.00 4.65 10.53
C MET A 568 -19.65 3.34 11.04
N ASN A 569 -20.45 2.68 10.20
CA ASN A 569 -21.08 1.41 10.55
C ASN A 569 -20.05 0.29 10.79
N ASP A 570 -19.01 0.21 9.95
CA ASP A 570 -17.94 -0.79 10.09
C ASP A 570 -17.11 -0.55 11.36
N TYR A 571 -16.80 0.71 11.67
CA TYR A 571 -16.09 1.11 12.89
C TYR A 571 -16.87 0.71 14.15
N PHE A 572 -18.16 1.09 14.27
CA PHE A 572 -18.96 0.74 15.45
C PHE A 572 -19.17 -0.76 15.61
N LYS A 573 -19.26 -1.50 14.49
CA LYS A 573 -19.29 -2.96 14.52
C LYS A 573 -17.99 -3.54 15.08
N LYS A 574 -16.83 -3.11 14.56
CA LYS A 574 -15.51 -3.55 15.06
C LYS A 574 -15.30 -3.22 16.53
N LYS A 575 -15.67 -2.01 16.94
CA LYS A 575 -15.59 -1.56 18.34
C LYS A 575 -16.41 -2.45 19.26
N LYS A 576 -17.67 -2.75 18.89
CA LYS A 576 -18.53 -3.66 19.65
C LYS A 576 -17.93 -5.07 19.75
N GLU A 577 -17.42 -5.63 18.64
CA GLU A 577 -16.75 -6.93 18.63
C GLU A 577 -15.47 -6.97 19.48
N GLN A 578 -14.76 -5.84 19.58
CA GLN A 578 -13.56 -5.72 20.42
C GLN A 578 -13.91 -5.58 21.90
N GLU A 579 -14.93 -4.79 22.24
CA GLU A 579 -15.45 -4.70 23.60
C GLU A 579 -15.97 -6.05 24.10
N GLU A 580 -16.67 -6.82 23.25
CA GLU A 580 -17.10 -8.19 23.56
C GLU A 580 -15.90 -9.13 23.77
N ARG A 581 -14.88 -9.07 22.91
CA ARG A 581 -13.64 -9.85 23.08
C ARG A 581 -12.89 -9.50 24.37
N ASN A 582 -12.70 -8.21 24.64
CA ASN A 582 -12.05 -7.73 25.86
C ASN A 582 -12.83 -8.16 27.10
N ARG A 583 -14.16 -8.14 27.04
CA ARG A 583 -15.02 -8.63 28.12
C ARG A 583 -14.88 -10.15 28.31
N GLU A 584 -14.83 -10.93 27.24
CA GLU A 584 -14.59 -12.38 27.31
C GLU A 584 -13.21 -12.71 27.87
N GLU A 585 -12.16 -11.97 27.47
CA GLU A 585 -10.81 -12.13 28.01
C GLU A 585 -10.73 -11.74 29.48
N TYR A 586 -11.38 -10.63 29.86
CA TYR A 586 -11.50 -10.21 31.25
C TYR A 586 -12.20 -11.28 32.09
N LEU A 587 -13.30 -11.87 31.61
CA LEU A 587 -14.00 -12.96 32.29
C LEU A 587 -13.19 -14.25 32.36
N LYS A 588 -12.29 -14.50 31.40
CA LYS A 588 -11.35 -15.64 31.45
C LYS A 588 -10.23 -15.44 32.49
N GLN A 589 -9.74 -14.21 32.62
CA GLN A 589 -8.68 -13.86 33.60
C GLN A 589 -9.24 -13.72 35.02
N ASN A 590 -10.45 -13.19 35.14
CA ASN A 590 -11.17 -12.98 36.38
C ASN A 590 -12.46 -13.81 36.34
N PRO A 591 -12.37 -15.16 36.42
CA PRO A 591 -13.56 -15.99 36.46
C PRO A 591 -14.40 -15.52 37.65
N GLU A 592 -15.61 -15.01 37.36
CA GLU A 592 -16.51 -14.53 38.40
C GLU A 592 -16.59 -15.61 39.49
N PRO A 593 -16.44 -15.24 40.78
CA PRO A 593 -16.54 -16.21 41.86
C PRO A 593 -17.86 -16.95 41.66
N VAL A 594 -17.78 -18.26 41.45
CA VAL A 594 -18.92 -19.11 41.14
C VAL A 594 -19.98 -18.82 42.20
N LYS A 595 -20.97 -17.99 41.85
CA LYS A 595 -22.06 -17.68 42.78
C LYS A 595 -22.62 -19.03 43.16
N PRO A 596 -22.64 -19.39 44.47
CA PRO A 596 -23.05 -20.72 44.91
C PRO A 596 -24.38 -20.97 44.24
N LYS A 597 -24.42 -22.03 43.41
CA LYS A 597 -25.54 -22.34 42.51
C LYS A 597 -26.85 -22.18 43.28
N GLN A 598 -27.49 -21.02 43.17
CA GLN A 598 -28.91 -20.94 43.35
C GLN A 598 -29.43 -21.89 42.29
N GLN A 599 -30.05 -22.99 42.73
CA GLN A 599 -30.79 -23.95 41.92
C GLN A 599 -31.96 -23.22 41.22
N SER A 600 -31.65 -22.23 40.39
CA SER A 600 -32.59 -21.65 39.45
C SER A 600 -32.71 -22.68 38.35
N SER A 601 -33.92 -23.24 38.26
CA SER A 601 -34.19 -24.46 37.52
C SER A 601 -33.71 -24.34 36.08
N PHE A 602 -32.78 -25.23 35.71
CA PHE A 602 -32.32 -25.44 34.34
C PHE A 602 -33.51 -25.54 33.36
N LEU A 603 -34.63 -26.10 33.82
CA LEU A 603 -35.92 -26.18 33.10
C LEU A 603 -36.48 -24.83 32.64
N LYS A 604 -36.28 -23.72 33.34
CA LYS A 604 -36.84 -22.41 32.91
C LYS A 604 -36.04 -21.76 31.79
N LYS A 605 -34.74 -22.03 31.65
CA LYS A 605 -33.94 -21.45 30.56
C LYS A 605 -34.09 -22.24 29.25
N THR A 606 -34.28 -23.56 29.32
CA THR A 606 -34.51 -24.38 28.12
C THR A 606 -35.94 -24.30 27.58
N LEU A 607 -36.96 -24.09 28.43
CA LEU A 607 -38.35 -23.99 27.97
C LEU A 607 -38.73 -22.63 27.35
N PHE A 608 -37.90 -21.58 27.52
CA PHE A 608 -38.19 -20.23 27.02
C PHE A 608 -37.13 -19.69 26.03
N SER A 609 -36.20 -20.53 25.54
CA SER A 609 -35.33 -20.10 24.43
C SER A 609 -36.12 -20.03 23.13
N SER A 610 -35.81 -19.05 22.28
CA SER A 610 -36.44 -18.92 20.95
C SER A 610 -36.21 -20.16 20.08
N GLU A 611 -35.08 -20.84 20.29
CA GLU A 611 -34.74 -22.11 19.64
C GLU A 611 -35.72 -23.22 20.01
N PHE A 612 -36.15 -23.33 21.27
CA PHE A 612 -37.14 -24.32 21.71
C PHE A 612 -38.51 -24.09 21.04
N TRP A 613 -38.94 -22.84 20.93
CA TRP A 613 -40.20 -22.50 20.25
C TRP A 613 -40.15 -22.76 18.74
N MET A 614 -39.01 -22.51 18.09
CA MET A 614 -38.79 -22.88 16.68
C MET A 614 -38.84 -24.39 16.48
N GLN A 615 -38.20 -25.17 17.35
CA GLN A 615 -38.24 -26.63 17.28
C GLN A 615 -39.67 -27.18 17.50
N MET A 616 -40.39 -26.65 18.49
CA MET A 616 -41.79 -27.01 18.73
C MET A 616 -42.71 -26.64 17.56
N PHE A 617 -42.47 -25.50 16.91
CA PHE A 617 -43.22 -25.07 15.74
C PHE A 617 -42.98 -25.99 14.53
N VAL A 618 -41.72 -26.35 14.25
CA VAL A 618 -41.38 -27.32 13.19
C VAL A 618 -42.02 -28.68 13.47
N LEU A 619 -41.98 -29.13 14.73
CA LEU A 619 -42.59 -30.40 15.13
C LEU A 619 -44.13 -30.37 14.95
N LEU A 620 -44.77 -29.24 15.25
CA LEU A 620 -46.19 -29.00 15.01
C LEU A 620 -46.54 -29.05 13.51
N LEU A 621 -45.71 -28.46 12.64
CA LEU A 621 -45.91 -28.52 11.19
C LEU A 621 -45.77 -29.96 10.65
N VAL A 622 -44.80 -30.72 11.15
CA VAL A 622 -44.63 -32.14 10.77
C VAL A 622 -45.83 -32.96 11.25
N MET A 623 -46.30 -32.76 12.48
CA MET A 623 -47.47 -33.44 13.02
C MET A 623 -48.76 -33.06 12.27
N ALA A 624 -48.94 -31.78 11.93
CA ALA A 624 -50.07 -31.32 11.12
C ALA A 624 -50.02 -31.90 9.69
N GLY A 625 -48.83 -31.99 9.09
CA GLY A 625 -48.64 -32.64 7.80
C GLY A 625 -48.98 -34.12 7.86
N MET A 626 -48.47 -34.86 8.86
CA MET A 626 -48.81 -36.27 9.06
C MET A 626 -50.30 -36.46 9.34
N TYR A 627 -50.94 -35.61 10.15
CA TYR A 627 -52.38 -35.65 10.38
C TYR A 627 -53.18 -35.37 9.11
N TYR A 628 -52.75 -34.40 8.30
CA TYR A 628 -53.36 -34.11 7.00
C TYR A 628 -53.24 -35.29 6.03
N PHE A 629 -52.06 -35.90 5.92
CA PHE A 629 -51.87 -37.09 5.09
C PHE A 629 -52.64 -38.31 5.59
N ASN A 630 -52.77 -38.49 6.90
CA ASN A 630 -53.46 -39.63 7.49
C ASN A 630 -54.99 -39.46 7.47
N SER A 631 -55.50 -38.24 7.65
CA SER A 631 -56.93 -37.92 7.55
C SER A 631 -57.43 -37.87 6.11
N ASN A 632 -56.54 -37.62 5.14
CA ASN A 632 -56.86 -37.53 3.72
C ASN A 632 -56.47 -38.81 2.94
N SER A 633 -56.66 -39.98 3.56
CA SER A 633 -56.40 -41.30 3.00
C SER A 633 -57.17 -41.62 1.70
N GLY A 634 -58.11 -40.76 1.29
CA GLY A 634 -58.78 -40.82 -0.02
C GLY A 634 -57.99 -40.23 -1.20
N PHE A 635 -56.95 -39.42 -0.97
CA PHE A 635 -56.26 -38.71 -2.06
C PHE A 635 -55.23 -39.59 -2.80
N ILE A 636 -54.49 -40.44 -2.07
CA ILE A 636 -53.52 -41.37 -2.68
C ILE A 636 -54.22 -42.48 -3.47
N GLY A 637 -55.40 -42.93 -3.02
CA GLY A 637 -56.21 -43.90 -3.77
C GLY A 637 -56.72 -43.39 -5.12
N LYS A 638 -56.98 -42.08 -5.27
CA LYS A 638 -57.38 -41.47 -6.55
C LYS A 638 -56.20 -41.22 -7.49
N LEU A 639 -54.99 -40.99 -6.97
CA LEU A 639 -53.81 -40.76 -7.81
C LEU A 639 -53.34 -42.04 -8.54
N PHE A 640 -53.63 -43.23 -8.00
CA PHE A 640 -53.30 -44.51 -8.63
C PHE A 640 -54.41 -45.11 -9.50
N SER A 641 -55.61 -44.52 -9.56
CA SER A 641 -56.69 -45.01 -10.46
C SER A 641 -56.72 -44.32 -11.84
N LEU A 642 -55.78 -43.42 -12.14
CA LEU A 642 -55.72 -42.63 -13.37
C LEU A 642 -54.73 -43.16 -14.43
N LYS A 643 -54.28 -44.41 -14.28
CA LYS A 643 -53.64 -45.18 -15.36
C LYS A 643 -54.36 -46.52 -15.52
N LYS A 644 -55.46 -46.51 -16.25
CA LYS A 644 -55.94 -47.67 -16.99
C LYS A 644 -56.27 -47.21 -18.41
#